data_AF-A0A7W6ES17-F1
#
_entry.id   AF-A0A7W6ES17-F1
#
_cell.length_a   1.000
_cell.length_b   1.000
_cell.length_c   1.000
_cell.angle_alpha   90.00
_cell.angle_beta   90.00
_cell.angle_gamma   90.00
#
_symmetry.space_group_name_H-M   'P 1'
#
loop_
_entity.id
_entity.type
_entity.pdbx_description
1 polymer ?
#
loop_
_entity_poly.entity_id
_entity_poly.type
_entity_poly.pdbx_seq_one_letter_code
_entity_poly.pdbx_strand_id
1 'polypeptide(L)'
;MIIRVARILCVLAWVVSLKTSAKINSDPFTSPQPHHFVADDNQRYLCVALLNTTEGDEHGLNVIREAAKQGCNAAMITVRWDVVYPQVSSSANWVQFDNQVKLCKELGLKIFFRIHLARCCNRNEGFWTENEASKDQQGRVFKEIFSMAHQSSVTKALGFVKEVSQRYVSYLQEGRVLCVAATTTTTQEAGYHYEGYIPNGNIGYGDPYLSLYDYTPTMLTGYQSWLAAKYGSLKGINDAWKSDYSAIGDIQPITTDYSHPENKRWSDWYIYRHTLLKNFLDGVSSTVKGVNANYKVINDFGSVHDGLSFRRGTLAFKDLARNVDGTKINDSQYYNHYFSADVLRGSMGDKWIMNEAFREPDLSQFGMEQMLGQHFERGCKLVNVVINNTADLNWFSPMIKSVATNWLSKPMTPIVNKQKMVVKLSELVRTGSYGIPGYNNRWEEKRVSGPVEIQLVEDLLGEPEVNQPPVVKTALSDYTITAGFDATYTIPEGSFQDPDGSIESYAVSGLPTGFYFDKNTIRGNSLIVGTYKITVTATDLYDASTSTTFNLKVVAQKPSTLALFKAGNYLNRTFLRNVKDRDTLNLNDLNFLTNFIATPDASAKAVIMKLTGPVNQTRTETDVPFALFGDDGGTTLKLGNYQLVLEAYNSTSIVPANGVGRTTINFVVANLRVNQAPVVVTKITDQQATINRNFIFIIPTSTFQDKDGQISRLVVTGLPAGMVANSGVISGAPTVAGNFTVTVEAFDNENASVKTQFLLKVLSVNQSPIVVTTIPDQVTVVQQAYEYEITPNIFRDNDGYIVRVLVQNLPQGITYANNKLSGKAATAGDYKVTVRGIDNENASVETSFQLSVRSISSNLPPVATTTLPTQRVVVGNPFSYTLPQGLFRDPEGGTVRLEVSNLPSGFVYANGAIIGTSSVAGEYKIVVRGYDGLGAFGETTLTLWVTLSNGNIPPVIVTQIPDQEAVVGEAFSLNIDVNGFRDPDGILFGVLVRNLPPGLSFQGGSIVGTPTTVGNYTVTVRAIDNQGAIVDEFFVIKVSESTPMTANLVFSLFKAGGSSSRRFIRTLRDGDRISLSSVQTIATFVNIFAESSQAVDRIEFSMTGTKVQSFSDAAAPYGLFDDNGGFSAELGTYKLTAKAIRANKVIGESTITFTLIAGNARIGEEEAEVVEVWSAYPNPFVSVLKMTLPDTYKPESTTFSIVTLAGFMMPVPQVRWQGREAELELAPLQLTKGTYLLQTSHPDMPTKVIKVLKQE
;
A
#
# COMPACT_ATOMS: atom_id res chain seq x y z
N MET A 1 66.31 -34.15 -16.09
CA MET A 1 65.28 -34.77 -15.22
C MET A 1 64.34 -33.72 -14.60
N ILE A 2 64.83 -32.60 -14.06
CA ILE A 2 64.00 -31.53 -13.47
C ILE A 2 63.00 -30.89 -14.46
N ILE A 3 63.34 -30.79 -15.76
CA ILE A 3 62.48 -30.21 -16.81
C ILE A 3 61.23 -31.07 -17.16
N ARG A 4 61.16 -32.34 -16.72
CA ARG A 4 59.94 -33.18 -16.90
C ARG A 4 58.92 -33.03 -15.76
N VAL A 5 59.29 -32.43 -14.63
CA VAL A 5 58.36 -32.19 -13.50
C VAL A 5 57.50 -30.95 -13.75
N ALA A 6 58.08 -29.90 -14.35
CA ALA A 6 57.39 -28.65 -14.66
C ALA A 6 56.26 -28.77 -15.71
N ARG A 7 56.22 -29.84 -16.53
CA ARG A 7 55.19 -30.05 -17.55
C ARG A 7 54.01 -30.95 -17.11
N ILE A 8 54.10 -31.61 -15.95
CA ILE A 8 52.99 -32.40 -15.39
C ILE A 8 52.09 -31.55 -14.48
N LEU A 9 52.66 -30.53 -13.82
CA LEU A 9 51.92 -29.62 -12.94
C LEU A 9 50.98 -28.63 -13.67
N CYS A 10 51.14 -28.43 -14.98
CA CYS A 10 50.25 -27.56 -15.77
C CYS A 10 49.02 -28.28 -16.35
N VAL A 11 48.95 -29.61 -16.35
CA VAL A 11 47.85 -30.37 -16.99
C VAL A 11 46.79 -30.84 -15.98
N LEU A 12 47.14 -30.97 -14.70
CA LEU A 12 46.17 -31.28 -13.63
C LEU A 12 45.28 -30.11 -13.21
N ALA A 13 45.62 -28.87 -13.58
CA ALA A 13 44.81 -27.68 -13.33
C ALA A 13 43.61 -27.51 -14.31
N TRP A 14 43.46 -28.40 -15.30
CA TRP A 14 42.52 -28.23 -16.42
C TRP A 14 41.40 -29.28 -16.52
N VAL A 15 41.30 -30.21 -15.56
CA VAL A 15 40.33 -31.33 -15.60
C VAL A 15 39.31 -31.31 -14.43
N VAL A 16 39.44 -30.38 -13.47
CA VAL A 16 38.57 -30.31 -12.27
C VAL A 16 37.56 -29.13 -12.34
N SER A 17 37.59 -28.29 -13.37
CA SER A 17 36.74 -27.09 -13.50
C SER A 17 35.48 -27.26 -14.37
N LEU A 18 35.19 -28.46 -14.90
CA LEU A 18 34.04 -28.72 -15.78
C LEU A 18 33.13 -29.83 -15.26
N LYS A 19 32.43 -29.57 -14.14
CA LYS A 19 31.18 -30.24 -13.77
C LYS A 19 30.38 -29.52 -12.67
N THR A 20 30.09 -28.24 -12.87
CA THR A 20 28.97 -27.58 -12.17
C THR A 20 27.87 -27.29 -13.17
N SER A 21 26.85 -28.15 -13.15
CA SER A 21 25.60 -27.97 -13.88
C SER A 21 25.02 -26.59 -13.61
N ALA A 22 24.44 -25.96 -14.62
CA ALA A 22 23.63 -24.77 -14.42
C ALA A 22 22.44 -25.13 -13.51
N LYS A 23 22.52 -24.75 -12.23
CA LYS A 23 21.32 -24.49 -11.43
C LYS A 23 20.93 -23.04 -11.70
N ILE A 24 19.76 -22.88 -12.29
CA ILE A 24 19.02 -21.63 -12.29
C ILE A 24 18.83 -21.25 -10.81
N ASN A 25 19.29 -20.07 -10.39
CA ASN A 25 18.94 -19.51 -9.09
C ASN A 25 17.49 -19.04 -9.15
N SER A 26 16.57 -19.96 -8.89
CA SER A 26 15.14 -19.70 -8.72
C SER A 26 14.76 -19.72 -7.24
N ASP A 27 15.29 -18.77 -6.48
CA ASP A 27 14.71 -18.31 -5.20
C ASP A 27 15.32 -16.94 -4.84
N PRO A 28 14.54 -15.84 -4.75
CA PRO A 28 15.07 -14.50 -4.49
C PRO A 28 15.26 -14.16 -2.99
N PHE A 29 14.94 -15.07 -2.07
CA PHE A 29 14.90 -14.79 -0.62
C PHE A 29 16.10 -15.35 0.17
N THR A 30 17.24 -14.67 0.11
CA THR A 30 18.32 -14.82 1.10
C THR A 30 18.58 -13.51 1.83
N SER A 31 18.33 -13.49 3.14
CA SER A 31 18.55 -12.30 3.99
C SER A 31 20.01 -11.83 3.95
N PRO A 32 20.27 -10.50 3.86
CA PRO A 32 21.62 -9.96 3.99
C PRO A 32 22.23 -10.30 5.36
N GLN A 33 23.54 -10.55 5.39
CA GLN A 33 24.30 -10.64 6.64
C GLN A 33 24.26 -9.29 7.38
N PRO A 34 24.20 -9.26 8.72
CA PRO A 34 24.20 -8.01 9.47
C PRO A 34 25.56 -7.32 9.35
N HIS A 35 25.60 -6.24 8.57
CA HIS A 35 26.75 -5.34 8.54
C HIS A 35 26.86 -4.58 9.87
N HIS A 36 28.09 -4.45 10.39
CA HIS A 36 28.35 -3.65 11.57
C HIS A 36 28.06 -2.17 11.27
N PHE A 37 27.00 -1.63 11.84
CA PHE A 37 26.64 -0.22 11.68
C PHE A 37 27.63 0.67 12.42
N VAL A 38 28.42 1.44 11.66
CA VAL A 38 28.93 2.72 12.16
C VAL A 38 27.72 3.64 12.32
N ALA A 39 27.51 4.15 13.54
CA ALA A 39 26.40 5.05 13.83
C ALA A 39 26.47 6.28 12.90
N ASP A 40 25.37 6.53 12.19
CA ASP A 40 25.24 7.69 11.32
C ASP A 40 25.11 8.97 12.15
N ASP A 41 25.61 10.09 11.62
CA ASP A 41 25.38 11.39 12.24
C ASP A 41 23.93 11.83 12.02
N ASN A 42 23.38 12.67 12.91
CA ASN A 42 22.06 13.27 12.70
C ASN A 42 22.15 14.63 11.96
N GLN A 43 23.23 14.83 11.18
CA GLN A 43 23.57 16.09 10.53
C GLN A 43 22.91 16.18 9.14
N ARG A 44 22.49 17.40 8.77
CA ARG A 44 22.04 17.75 7.42
C ARG A 44 23.18 18.33 6.60
N TYR A 45 23.17 18.09 5.29
CA TYR A 45 24.26 18.52 4.41
C TYR A 45 23.76 19.39 3.25
N LEU A 46 24.24 20.64 3.17
CA LEU A 46 24.07 21.50 2.00
C LEU A 46 25.35 21.45 1.19
N CYS A 47 25.24 20.89 -0.01
CA CYS A 47 26.38 20.44 -0.80
C CYS A 47 26.55 21.32 -2.05
N VAL A 48 27.70 21.96 -2.21
CA VAL A 48 28.02 22.61 -3.50
C VAL A 48 28.42 21.57 -4.52
N ALA A 49 27.65 21.44 -5.61
CA ALA A 49 27.85 20.42 -6.63
C ALA A 49 28.57 20.97 -7.85
N LEU A 50 29.80 20.50 -8.06
CA LEU A 50 30.58 20.75 -9.27
C LEU A 50 30.31 19.64 -10.28
N LEU A 51 29.75 19.97 -11.45
CA LEU A 51 29.62 18.99 -12.54
C LEU A 51 30.97 18.69 -13.22
N ASN A 52 31.99 19.53 -13.03
CA ASN A 52 33.30 19.43 -13.69
C ASN A 52 33.18 19.23 -15.22
N THR A 53 32.23 19.93 -15.84
CA THR A 53 32.07 19.98 -17.31
C THR A 53 33.26 20.69 -17.97
N THR A 54 33.87 21.64 -17.26
CA THR A 54 35.11 22.34 -17.64
C THR A 54 36.31 21.72 -16.91
N GLU A 55 37.46 21.73 -17.59
CA GLU A 55 38.71 21.12 -17.13
C GLU A 55 39.75 22.17 -16.73
N GLY A 56 40.63 21.83 -15.79
CA GLY A 56 41.79 22.62 -15.41
C GLY A 56 42.15 22.47 -13.93
N ASP A 57 43.45 22.55 -13.62
CA ASP A 57 44.00 22.29 -12.28
C ASP A 57 43.41 23.16 -11.16
N GLU A 58 42.98 24.38 -11.51
CA GLU A 58 42.36 25.38 -10.63
C GLU A 58 40.81 25.44 -10.77
N HIS A 59 40.22 24.62 -11.65
CA HIS A 59 38.78 24.69 -11.94
C HIS A 59 37.94 24.34 -10.70
N GLY A 60 36.86 25.10 -10.46
CA GLY A 60 35.96 24.92 -9.32
C GLY A 60 36.50 25.37 -7.96
N LEU A 61 37.82 25.56 -7.76
CA LEU A 61 38.40 25.88 -6.45
C LEU A 61 37.85 27.18 -5.84
N ASN A 62 37.67 28.22 -6.66
CA ASN A 62 37.05 29.47 -6.20
C ASN A 62 35.57 29.29 -5.84
N VAL A 63 34.83 28.43 -6.54
CA VAL A 63 33.43 28.13 -6.23
C VAL A 63 33.32 27.39 -4.90
N ILE A 64 34.13 26.36 -4.67
CA ILE A 64 34.19 25.63 -3.38
C ILE A 64 34.50 26.61 -2.23
N ARG A 65 35.52 27.46 -2.40
CA ARG A 65 35.96 28.39 -1.35
C ARG A 65 34.91 29.41 -0.98
N GLU A 66 34.23 30.01 -1.96
CA GLU A 66 33.19 30.99 -1.69
C GLU A 66 31.88 30.33 -1.20
N ALA A 67 31.54 29.12 -1.66
CA ALA A 67 30.37 28.38 -1.17
C ALA A 67 30.52 27.96 0.31
N ALA A 68 31.73 27.55 0.72
CA ALA A 68 32.04 27.26 2.12
C ALA A 68 31.80 28.48 3.02
N LYS A 69 32.26 29.68 2.60
CA LYS A 69 32.02 30.95 3.31
C LYS A 69 30.54 31.33 3.39
N GLN A 70 29.72 30.87 2.45
CA GLN A 70 28.28 31.16 2.42
C GLN A 70 27.44 30.19 3.26
N GLY A 71 28.02 29.07 3.72
CA GLY A 71 27.38 28.12 4.64
C GLY A 71 27.21 26.70 4.12
N CYS A 72 27.67 26.37 2.90
CA CYS A 72 27.75 24.96 2.48
C CYS A 72 28.73 24.20 3.39
N ASN A 73 28.30 23.06 3.93
CA ASN A 73 29.11 22.19 4.79
C ASN A 73 29.63 20.93 4.07
N ALA A 74 29.23 20.73 2.81
CA ALA A 74 29.73 19.68 1.94
C ALA A 74 30.02 20.19 0.51
N ALA A 75 30.79 19.42 -0.26
CA ALA A 75 30.97 19.59 -1.70
C ALA A 75 30.89 18.25 -2.43
N MET A 76 30.24 18.24 -3.60
CA MET A 76 30.21 17.09 -4.49
C MET A 76 31.24 17.27 -5.60
N ILE A 77 32.20 16.35 -5.63
CA ILE A 77 33.30 16.32 -6.59
C ILE A 77 32.98 15.27 -7.66
N THR A 78 32.66 15.74 -8.86
CA THR A 78 32.44 14.86 -10.01
C THR A 78 33.78 14.45 -10.62
N VAL A 79 34.21 13.22 -10.37
CA VAL A 79 35.43 12.61 -10.89
C VAL A 79 35.12 11.97 -12.24
N ARG A 80 35.61 12.56 -13.33
CA ARG A 80 35.31 12.15 -14.70
C ARG A 80 36.35 11.19 -15.28
N TRP A 81 35.91 10.01 -15.73
CA TRP A 81 36.80 9.00 -16.29
C TRP A 81 37.53 9.46 -17.56
N ASP A 82 36.86 10.26 -18.40
CA ASP A 82 37.42 10.83 -19.63
C ASP A 82 38.32 12.06 -19.43
N VAL A 83 38.43 12.55 -18.19
CA VAL A 83 39.40 13.58 -17.77
C VAL A 83 40.63 12.93 -17.15
N VAL A 84 40.43 11.91 -16.29
CA VAL A 84 41.55 11.12 -15.75
C VAL A 84 42.27 10.35 -16.86
N TYR A 85 41.52 9.74 -17.78
CA TYR A 85 42.04 9.00 -18.92
C TYR A 85 41.42 9.53 -20.23
N PRO A 86 41.98 10.60 -20.82
CA PRO A 86 41.50 11.18 -22.08
C PRO A 86 41.54 10.19 -23.25
N GLN A 87 42.53 9.30 -23.27
CA GLN A 87 42.66 8.17 -24.18
C GLN A 87 42.94 6.88 -23.40
N VAL A 88 42.68 5.70 -23.98
CA VAL A 88 42.94 4.38 -23.35
C VAL A 88 44.42 4.22 -22.94
N SER A 89 45.34 4.83 -23.69
CA SER A 89 46.79 4.79 -23.47
C SER A 89 47.33 5.97 -22.63
N SER A 90 46.48 6.89 -22.16
CA SER A 90 46.92 8.03 -21.35
C SER A 90 47.42 7.58 -19.97
N SER A 91 48.45 8.27 -19.45
CA SER A 91 48.72 8.28 -18.02
C SER A 91 47.59 9.02 -17.27
N ALA A 92 47.25 8.56 -16.07
CA ALA A 92 46.16 9.12 -15.29
C ALA A 92 46.42 10.58 -14.87
N ASN A 93 45.50 11.50 -15.17
CA ASN A 93 45.53 12.88 -14.70
C ASN A 93 44.55 13.12 -13.54
N TRP A 94 45.08 13.31 -12.33
CA TRP A 94 44.29 13.51 -11.12
C TRP A 94 44.29 14.94 -10.58
N VAL A 95 45.06 15.86 -11.19
CA VAL A 95 45.45 17.15 -10.57
C VAL A 95 44.24 18.00 -10.15
N GLN A 96 43.28 18.21 -11.05
CA GLN A 96 42.04 18.95 -10.77
C GLN A 96 41.27 18.37 -9.57
N PHE A 97 41.06 17.05 -9.54
CA PHE A 97 40.26 16.40 -8.51
C PHE A 97 40.99 16.35 -7.16
N ASP A 98 42.31 16.11 -7.17
CA ASP A 98 43.13 16.14 -5.96
C ASP A 98 43.17 17.55 -5.34
N ASN A 99 43.29 18.60 -6.15
CA ASN A 99 43.24 19.98 -5.69
C ASN A 99 41.87 20.33 -5.06
N GLN A 100 40.77 19.91 -5.70
CA GLN A 100 39.42 20.08 -5.18
C GLN A 100 39.23 19.35 -3.82
N VAL A 101 39.63 18.08 -3.74
CA VAL A 101 39.55 17.25 -2.51
C VAL A 101 40.41 17.82 -1.38
N LYS A 102 41.63 18.27 -1.69
CA LYS A 102 42.54 18.92 -0.72
C LYS A 102 41.91 20.19 -0.15
N LEU A 103 41.37 21.05 -1.01
CA LEU A 103 40.70 22.28 -0.60
C LEU A 103 39.46 22.01 0.28
N CYS A 104 38.66 21.00 -0.05
CA CYS A 104 37.53 20.59 0.81
C CYS A 104 38.00 20.22 2.22
N LYS A 105 39.09 19.45 2.36
CA LYS A 105 39.69 19.10 3.66
C LYS A 105 40.20 20.33 4.42
N GLU A 106 40.88 21.26 3.73
CA GLU A 106 41.38 22.51 4.31
C GLU A 106 40.26 23.42 4.83
N LEU A 107 39.13 23.48 4.13
CA LEU A 107 37.93 24.24 4.51
C LEU A 107 37.02 23.50 5.49
N GLY A 108 37.37 22.27 5.89
CA GLY A 108 36.58 21.44 6.79
C GLY A 108 35.33 20.80 6.19
N LEU A 109 35.08 21.00 4.90
CA LEU A 109 33.93 20.44 4.18
C LEU A 109 33.95 18.92 4.16
N LYS A 110 32.76 18.33 4.13
CA LYS A 110 32.57 16.92 3.82
C LYS A 110 32.46 16.70 2.30
N ILE A 111 32.80 15.51 1.81
CA ILE A 111 32.96 15.23 0.38
C ILE A 111 31.97 14.16 -0.08
N PHE A 112 31.22 14.44 -1.14
CA PHE A 112 30.45 13.46 -1.91
C PHE A 112 31.19 13.22 -3.24
N PHE A 113 31.60 11.98 -3.52
CA PHE A 113 32.20 11.64 -4.82
C PHE A 113 31.14 11.15 -5.81
N ARG A 114 30.98 11.85 -6.94
CA ARG A 114 30.24 11.35 -8.12
C ARG A 114 31.26 10.83 -9.13
N ILE A 115 31.29 9.52 -9.38
CA ILE A 115 32.19 8.89 -10.34
C ILE A 115 31.48 8.82 -11.69
N HIS A 116 31.84 9.69 -12.63
CA HIS A 116 31.20 9.77 -13.94
C HIS A 116 31.91 8.86 -14.94
N LEU A 117 31.18 7.84 -15.41
CA LEU A 117 31.69 6.73 -16.23
C LEU A 117 31.39 6.90 -17.73
N ALA A 118 30.47 7.81 -18.10
CA ALA A 118 30.30 8.19 -19.49
C ALA A 118 31.51 9.00 -19.98
N ARG A 119 31.70 9.05 -21.30
CA ARG A 119 32.78 9.80 -21.94
C ARG A 119 32.20 10.94 -22.77
N CYS A 120 32.90 12.07 -22.84
CA CYS A 120 32.53 13.16 -23.73
C CYS A 120 32.62 12.72 -25.20
N CYS A 121 31.78 13.30 -26.06
CA CYS A 121 31.65 12.96 -27.47
C CYS A 121 32.93 13.16 -28.32
N ASN A 122 33.90 13.91 -27.81
CA ASN A 122 35.23 14.11 -28.41
C ASN A 122 36.35 13.27 -27.76
N ARG A 123 36.02 12.35 -26.82
CA ARG A 123 36.97 11.46 -26.11
C ARG A 123 36.51 10.00 -26.04
N ASN A 124 35.56 9.62 -26.90
CA ASN A 124 34.97 8.28 -26.99
C ASN A 124 35.73 7.33 -27.94
N GLU A 125 36.55 7.87 -28.86
CA GLU A 125 37.19 7.11 -29.93
C GLU A 125 38.13 6.02 -29.39
N GLY A 126 38.00 4.81 -29.92
CA GLY A 126 38.82 3.65 -29.53
C GLY A 126 38.61 3.13 -28.09
N PHE A 127 37.77 3.78 -27.27
CA PHE A 127 37.59 3.37 -25.87
C PHE A 127 36.60 2.21 -25.70
N TRP A 128 35.53 2.21 -26.51
CA TRP A 128 34.55 1.13 -26.65
C TRP A 128 34.43 0.75 -28.13
N THR A 129 34.46 -0.54 -28.42
CA THR A 129 34.08 -1.07 -29.75
C THR A 129 32.57 -0.99 -29.95
N GLU A 130 32.09 -1.14 -31.19
CA GLU A 130 30.65 -1.09 -31.50
C GLU A 130 29.80 -2.21 -30.87
N ASN A 131 30.43 -3.25 -30.31
CA ASN A 131 29.75 -4.31 -29.56
C ASN A 131 29.82 -4.08 -28.04
N GLU A 132 30.71 -3.20 -27.58
CA GLU A 132 30.86 -2.80 -26.18
C GLU A 132 30.08 -1.52 -25.85
N ALA A 133 29.91 -0.63 -26.84
CA ALA A 133 29.14 0.60 -26.74
C ALA A 133 27.63 0.32 -26.78
N SER A 134 26.86 1.09 -26.02
CA SER A 134 25.40 1.02 -25.96
C SER A 134 24.76 1.35 -27.32
N LYS A 135 23.63 0.72 -27.65
CA LYS A 135 22.86 1.00 -28.88
C LYS A 135 21.44 1.44 -28.59
N ASP A 136 20.96 2.38 -29.39
CA ASP A 136 19.57 2.85 -29.34
C ASP A 136 18.61 1.81 -29.95
N GLN A 137 17.30 2.05 -29.82
CA GLN A 137 16.27 1.13 -30.32
C GLN A 137 16.20 1.03 -31.86
N GLN A 138 16.93 1.89 -32.59
CA GLN A 138 17.15 1.82 -34.03
C GLN A 138 18.53 1.22 -34.41
N GLY A 139 19.27 0.69 -33.43
CA GLY A 139 20.57 0.03 -33.61
C GLY A 139 21.76 0.98 -33.77
N ARG A 140 21.58 2.30 -33.57
CA ARG A 140 22.64 3.30 -33.69
C ARG A 140 23.57 3.23 -32.48
N VAL A 141 24.87 3.31 -32.71
CA VAL A 141 25.89 3.18 -31.66
C VAL A 141 26.09 4.49 -30.92
N PHE A 142 26.04 4.45 -29.59
CA PHE A 142 26.31 5.57 -28.69
C PHE A 142 27.62 5.30 -27.93
N LYS A 143 28.73 5.84 -28.43
CA LYS A 143 30.11 5.49 -28.01
C LYS A 143 30.51 6.12 -26.67
N GLU A 144 29.68 7.00 -26.14
CA GLU A 144 29.85 7.68 -24.86
C GLU A 144 29.66 6.73 -23.67
N ILE A 145 28.90 5.63 -23.84
CA ILE A 145 28.47 4.73 -22.76
C ILE A 145 28.60 3.26 -23.19
N PHE A 146 28.97 2.39 -22.26
CA PHE A 146 29.05 0.95 -22.50
C PHE A 146 27.71 0.22 -22.29
N SER A 147 27.59 -0.94 -22.91
CA SER A 147 26.52 -1.92 -22.64
C SER A 147 26.65 -2.52 -21.25
N MET A 148 25.61 -2.38 -20.43
CA MET A 148 25.50 -3.07 -19.13
C MET A 148 25.32 -4.59 -19.28
N ALA A 149 24.95 -5.09 -20.46
CA ALA A 149 24.92 -6.53 -20.75
C ALA A 149 26.33 -7.10 -21.05
N HIS A 150 27.29 -6.26 -21.43
CA HIS A 150 28.64 -6.71 -21.75
C HIS A 150 29.53 -6.75 -20.50
N GLN A 151 29.64 -7.93 -19.89
CA GLN A 151 30.30 -8.14 -18.60
C GLN A 151 31.75 -7.61 -18.54
N SER A 152 32.53 -7.69 -19.62
CA SER A 152 33.89 -7.14 -19.67
C SER A 152 33.91 -5.61 -19.58
N SER A 153 32.93 -4.93 -20.19
CA SER A 153 32.79 -3.48 -20.08
C SER A 153 32.38 -3.07 -18.67
N VAL A 154 31.43 -3.79 -18.06
CA VAL A 154 31.04 -3.63 -16.65
C VAL A 154 32.25 -3.78 -15.74
N THR A 155 33.05 -4.84 -15.90
CA THR A 155 34.26 -5.06 -15.09
C THR A 155 35.29 -3.94 -15.27
N LYS A 156 35.48 -3.43 -16.50
CA LYS A 156 36.35 -2.27 -16.78
C LYS A 156 35.87 -1.01 -16.06
N ALA A 157 34.57 -0.74 -16.07
CA ALA A 157 33.95 0.41 -15.39
C ALA A 157 34.04 0.31 -13.86
N LEU A 158 33.74 -0.87 -13.29
CA LEU A 158 33.93 -1.13 -11.86
C LEU A 158 35.42 -1.04 -11.45
N GLY A 159 36.35 -1.35 -12.36
CA GLY A 159 37.77 -1.09 -12.16
C GLY A 159 38.10 0.38 -11.86
N PHE A 160 37.53 1.32 -12.61
CA PHE A 160 37.71 2.75 -12.34
C PHE A 160 36.98 3.22 -11.06
N VAL A 161 35.78 2.70 -10.79
CA VAL A 161 35.09 2.94 -9.50
C VAL A 161 35.96 2.54 -8.31
N LYS A 162 36.62 1.38 -8.42
CA LYS A 162 37.58 0.89 -7.43
C LYS A 162 38.79 1.81 -7.29
N GLU A 163 39.35 2.26 -8.41
CA GLU A 163 40.52 3.14 -8.42
C GLU A 163 40.26 4.47 -7.70
N VAL A 164 39.15 5.15 -7.99
CA VAL A 164 38.74 6.39 -7.30
C VAL A 164 38.55 6.15 -5.80
N SER A 165 37.87 5.05 -5.43
CA SER A 165 37.64 4.69 -4.03
C SER A 165 38.95 4.38 -3.30
N GLN A 166 39.89 3.71 -3.95
CA GLN A 166 41.22 3.44 -3.38
C GLN A 166 42.04 4.71 -3.22
N ARG A 167 41.97 5.65 -4.19
CA ARG A 167 42.70 6.92 -4.14
C ARG A 167 42.33 7.77 -2.93
N TYR A 168 41.04 7.84 -2.59
CA TYR A 168 40.53 8.72 -1.54
C TYR A 168 40.13 8.00 -0.24
N VAL A 169 40.56 6.75 -0.03
CA VAL A 169 40.24 5.97 1.19
C VAL A 169 40.81 6.58 2.47
N SER A 170 41.93 7.29 2.40
CA SER A 170 42.50 8.04 3.54
C SER A 170 41.56 9.16 4.01
N TYR A 171 40.92 9.87 3.08
CA TYR A 171 39.93 10.91 3.40
C TYR A 171 38.65 10.31 4.02
N LEU A 172 38.26 9.09 3.65
CA LEU A 172 37.19 8.36 4.35
C LEU A 172 37.61 8.04 5.79
N GLN A 173 38.82 7.54 6.00
CA GLN A 173 39.35 7.19 7.34
C GLN A 173 39.48 8.43 8.25
N GLU A 174 39.74 9.61 7.69
CA GLU A 174 39.67 10.91 8.39
C GLU A 174 38.24 11.43 8.62
N GLY A 175 37.20 10.68 8.22
CA GLY A 175 35.80 11.08 8.35
C GLY A 175 35.38 12.24 7.44
N ARG A 176 36.11 12.49 6.35
CA ARG A 176 35.84 13.58 5.38
C ARG A 176 34.85 13.19 4.29
N VAL A 177 34.81 11.93 3.87
CA VAL A 177 33.88 11.47 2.83
C VAL A 177 32.51 11.15 3.44
N LEU A 178 31.43 11.71 2.88
CA LEU A 178 30.05 11.33 3.19
C LEU A 178 29.71 10.03 2.48
N CYS A 179 29.85 10.02 1.15
CA CYS A 179 29.34 8.98 0.29
C CYS A 179 30.00 8.99 -1.10
N VAL A 180 29.74 7.92 -1.85
CA VAL A 180 30.18 7.71 -3.24
C VAL A 180 28.98 7.27 -4.08
N ALA A 181 28.86 7.83 -5.28
CA ALA A 181 27.93 7.38 -6.32
C ALA A 181 28.70 7.15 -7.64
N ALA A 182 28.12 6.36 -8.54
CA ALA A 182 28.64 6.20 -9.91
C ALA A 182 27.53 6.45 -10.93
N THR A 183 27.83 7.24 -11.96
CA THR A 183 26.85 7.70 -12.96
C THR A 183 27.29 7.31 -14.37
N THR A 184 26.33 6.95 -15.21
CA THR A 184 26.54 6.24 -16.49
C THR A 184 25.98 6.96 -17.70
N THR A 185 25.06 7.92 -17.56
CA THR A 185 24.59 8.76 -18.66
C THR A 185 25.55 9.94 -18.92
N THR A 186 25.51 10.52 -20.11
CA THR A 186 26.20 11.78 -20.42
C THR A 186 25.68 12.96 -19.56
N THR A 187 24.41 12.90 -19.14
CA THR A 187 23.77 13.83 -18.19
C THR A 187 24.20 13.66 -16.73
N GLN A 188 25.17 12.78 -16.45
CA GLN A 188 25.69 12.48 -15.12
C GLN A 188 24.69 11.83 -14.15
N GLU A 189 23.86 10.94 -14.66
CA GLU A 189 22.87 10.16 -13.90
C GLU A 189 23.21 8.66 -13.98
N ALA A 190 22.79 7.88 -13.00
CA ALA A 190 22.87 6.42 -13.01
C ALA A 190 21.65 5.83 -13.75
N GLY A 191 21.89 4.87 -14.64
CA GLY A 191 20.87 4.27 -15.49
C GLY A 191 21.28 4.14 -16.95
N TYR A 192 20.37 3.66 -17.78
CA TYR A 192 20.51 3.73 -19.24
C TYR A 192 20.34 5.16 -19.75
N HIS A 193 20.94 5.46 -20.90
CA HIS A 193 20.65 6.72 -21.60
C HIS A 193 19.23 6.71 -22.19
N TYR A 194 18.75 7.89 -22.58
CA TYR A 194 17.35 8.12 -22.95
C TYR A 194 17.15 9.08 -24.12
N GLU A 195 18.22 9.71 -24.63
CA GLU A 195 18.20 10.61 -25.78
C GLU A 195 19.25 10.16 -26.81
N GLY A 196 19.06 10.58 -28.07
CA GLY A 196 20.02 10.44 -29.15
C GLY A 196 19.93 11.67 -30.07
N TYR A 197 20.90 11.84 -30.98
CA TYR A 197 20.98 13.03 -31.84
C TYR A 197 21.05 12.65 -33.33
N ILE A 198 20.27 13.35 -34.17
CA ILE A 198 20.31 13.19 -35.63
C ILE A 198 21.29 14.23 -36.22
N PRO A 199 22.41 13.83 -36.86
CA PRO A 199 23.38 14.78 -37.41
C PRO A 199 22.73 15.73 -38.45
N ASN A 200 22.64 17.01 -38.12
CA ASN A 200 22.02 18.06 -38.93
C ASN A 200 23.06 18.95 -39.66
N GLY A 201 24.34 18.55 -39.67
CA GLY A 201 25.43 19.25 -40.34
C GLY A 201 26.17 20.31 -39.49
N ASN A 202 25.66 20.64 -38.30
CA ASN A 202 26.34 21.54 -37.38
C ASN A 202 27.34 20.81 -36.47
N ILE A 203 28.41 21.51 -36.08
CA ILE A 203 29.42 20.98 -35.14
C ILE A 203 28.91 21.13 -33.71
N GLY A 204 28.43 20.02 -33.14
CA GLY A 204 27.92 19.95 -31.77
C GLY A 204 26.40 19.90 -31.72
N TYR A 205 25.89 18.73 -31.32
CA TYR A 205 24.47 18.40 -31.10
C TYR A 205 23.56 18.57 -32.34
N GLY A 206 23.22 17.42 -32.92
CA GLY A 206 22.13 17.31 -33.89
C GLY A 206 20.76 17.45 -33.25
N ASP A 207 19.69 17.21 -34.00
CA ASP A 207 18.33 17.31 -33.45
C ASP A 207 18.08 16.16 -32.46
N PRO A 208 17.70 16.43 -31.20
CA PRO A 208 17.51 15.40 -30.18
C PRO A 208 16.21 14.60 -30.39
N TYR A 209 16.25 13.31 -30.10
CA TYR A 209 15.08 12.42 -30.00
C TYR A 209 15.19 11.54 -28.76
N LEU A 210 14.04 11.14 -28.20
CA LEU A 210 14.02 10.17 -27.11
C LEU A 210 14.17 8.74 -27.65
N SER A 211 14.86 7.89 -26.91
CA SER A 211 15.01 6.48 -27.25
C SER A 211 15.18 5.62 -26.00
N LEU A 212 14.90 4.32 -26.14
CA LEU A 212 15.39 3.31 -25.22
C LEU A 212 16.81 2.87 -25.59
N TYR A 213 17.55 2.44 -24.56
CA TYR A 213 18.86 1.80 -24.60
C TYR A 213 18.85 0.66 -23.56
N ASP A 214 19.61 -0.41 -23.65
CA ASP A 214 20.56 -0.81 -24.70
C ASP A 214 19.91 -1.86 -25.64
N TYR A 215 20.33 -1.89 -26.90
CA TYR A 215 19.95 -2.89 -27.93
C TYR A 215 21.17 -3.56 -28.59
N THR A 216 22.32 -3.61 -27.90
CA THR A 216 23.48 -4.41 -28.36
C THR A 216 23.12 -5.90 -28.60
N PRO A 217 23.86 -6.61 -29.48
CA PRO A 217 23.67 -8.05 -29.70
C PRO A 217 23.72 -8.89 -28.42
N THR A 218 24.58 -8.51 -27.46
CA THR A 218 24.68 -9.14 -26.13
C THR A 218 23.38 -9.00 -25.34
N MET A 219 22.80 -7.79 -25.34
CA MET A 219 21.53 -7.49 -24.69
C MET A 219 20.37 -8.30 -25.30
N LEU A 220 20.30 -8.34 -26.64
CA LEU A 220 19.25 -9.07 -27.36
C LEU A 220 19.32 -10.58 -27.10
N THR A 221 20.52 -11.17 -27.22
CA THR A 221 20.75 -12.61 -26.98
C THR A 221 20.47 -12.99 -25.52
N GLY A 222 20.85 -12.12 -24.58
CA GLY A 222 20.59 -12.29 -23.16
C GLY A 222 19.10 -12.21 -22.82
N TYR A 223 18.36 -11.26 -23.42
CA TYR A 223 16.91 -11.13 -23.26
C TYR A 223 16.16 -12.35 -23.78
N GLN A 224 16.50 -12.81 -24.99
CA GLN A 224 15.94 -14.02 -25.60
C GLN A 224 16.19 -15.26 -24.72
N SER A 225 17.39 -15.39 -24.15
CA SER A 225 17.74 -16.46 -23.21
C SER A 225 16.96 -16.36 -21.90
N TRP A 226 16.74 -15.15 -21.39
CA TRP A 226 15.94 -14.91 -20.18
C TRP A 226 14.45 -15.23 -20.40
N LEU A 227 13.88 -14.88 -21.56
CA LEU A 227 12.51 -15.27 -21.92
C LEU A 227 12.35 -16.79 -22.01
N ALA A 228 13.32 -17.48 -22.63
CA ALA A 228 13.32 -18.94 -22.71
C ALA A 228 13.35 -19.58 -21.30
N ALA A 229 14.14 -19.03 -20.38
CA ALA A 229 14.18 -19.48 -18.98
C ALA A 229 12.88 -19.16 -18.20
N LYS A 230 12.31 -17.96 -18.39
CA LYS A 230 11.10 -17.50 -17.69
C LYS A 230 9.83 -18.27 -18.09
N TYR A 231 9.70 -18.62 -19.36
CA TYR A 231 8.49 -19.24 -19.92
C TYR A 231 8.65 -20.71 -20.32
N GLY A 232 9.87 -21.25 -20.23
CA GLY A 232 10.21 -22.66 -20.53
C GLY A 232 10.10 -23.07 -22.00
N SER A 233 9.31 -22.37 -22.81
CA SER A 233 9.12 -22.65 -24.24
C SER A 233 8.60 -21.43 -25.02
N LEU A 234 8.84 -21.42 -26.33
CA LEU A 234 8.26 -20.43 -27.25
C LEU A 234 6.72 -20.40 -27.19
N LYS A 235 6.09 -21.56 -27.01
CA LYS A 235 4.63 -21.63 -26.82
C LYS A 235 4.21 -20.86 -25.55
N GLY A 236 4.93 -21.04 -24.45
CA GLY A 236 4.67 -20.31 -23.20
C GLY A 236 4.82 -18.79 -23.36
N ILE A 237 5.77 -18.32 -24.17
CA ILE A 237 5.91 -16.89 -24.51
C ILE A 237 4.68 -16.44 -25.33
N ASN A 238 4.36 -17.12 -26.42
CA ASN A 238 3.23 -16.78 -27.29
C ASN A 238 1.87 -16.82 -26.58
N ASP A 239 1.62 -17.82 -25.73
CA ASP A 239 0.42 -17.93 -24.90
C ASP A 239 0.30 -16.75 -23.92
N ALA A 240 1.42 -16.30 -23.35
CA ALA A 240 1.48 -15.22 -22.36
C ALA A 240 1.41 -13.82 -22.99
N TRP A 241 2.05 -13.61 -24.14
CA TRP A 241 2.12 -12.34 -24.86
C TRP A 241 1.00 -12.14 -25.90
N LYS A 242 0.24 -13.19 -26.22
CA LYS A 242 -0.75 -13.22 -27.32
C LYS A 242 -0.12 -12.99 -28.70
N SER A 243 1.08 -13.53 -28.89
CA SER A 243 1.89 -13.42 -30.11
C SER A 243 2.01 -14.75 -30.87
N ASP A 244 2.62 -14.72 -32.05
CA ASP A 244 2.74 -15.83 -33.00
C ASP A 244 4.18 -16.06 -33.51
N TYR A 245 5.20 -15.67 -32.73
CA TYR A 245 6.62 -15.85 -33.07
C TYR A 245 6.96 -17.31 -33.44
N SER A 246 7.76 -17.49 -34.49
CA SER A 246 8.13 -18.82 -35.02
C SER A 246 9.41 -19.39 -34.40
N ALA A 247 10.34 -18.53 -33.97
CA ALA A 247 11.50 -18.87 -33.14
C ALA A 247 11.73 -17.81 -32.05
N ILE A 248 12.37 -18.21 -30.94
CA ILE A 248 12.76 -17.26 -29.87
C ILE A 248 13.77 -16.22 -30.40
N GLY A 249 14.60 -16.58 -31.38
CA GLY A 249 15.54 -15.67 -32.05
C GLY A 249 14.87 -14.54 -32.84
N ASP A 250 13.60 -14.71 -33.24
CA ASP A 250 12.83 -13.68 -33.96
C ASP A 250 12.34 -12.57 -33.01
N ILE A 251 12.36 -12.83 -31.70
CA ILE A 251 11.86 -11.89 -30.69
C ILE A 251 12.81 -10.71 -30.56
N GLN A 252 12.34 -9.54 -30.98
CA GLN A 252 12.97 -8.25 -30.68
C GLN A 252 12.25 -7.56 -29.50
N PRO A 253 12.96 -6.80 -28.65
CA PRO A 253 12.33 -5.94 -27.67
C PRO A 253 11.53 -4.82 -28.34
N ILE A 254 10.62 -4.17 -27.60
CA ILE A 254 9.76 -3.10 -28.16
C ILE A 254 10.59 -1.81 -28.34
N THR A 255 10.26 -1.01 -29.36
CA THR A 255 11.05 0.15 -29.84
C THR A 255 10.22 1.42 -30.05
N THR A 256 9.13 1.62 -29.29
CA THR A 256 8.13 2.70 -29.52
C THR A 256 7.98 3.66 -28.34
N ASP A 257 7.70 4.93 -28.64
CA ASP A 257 7.44 5.98 -27.65
C ASP A 257 6.04 5.91 -27.01
N TYR A 258 5.86 6.63 -25.90
CA TYR A 258 4.95 6.28 -24.82
C TYR A 258 3.43 6.47 -25.06
N SER A 259 2.74 5.37 -25.41
CA SER A 259 1.56 4.86 -24.67
C SER A 259 1.16 3.49 -25.26
N HIS A 260 0.93 2.47 -24.42
CA HIS A 260 0.82 1.09 -24.91
C HIS A 260 -0.29 0.27 -24.23
N PRO A 261 -1.15 -0.43 -24.99
CA PRO A 261 -2.22 -1.26 -24.44
C PRO A 261 -1.78 -2.67 -24.02
N GLU A 262 -0.57 -3.11 -24.38
CA GLU A 262 -0.06 -4.46 -24.08
C GLU A 262 0.91 -4.46 -22.89
N ASN A 263 0.42 -4.86 -21.71
CA ASN A 263 1.21 -4.79 -20.47
C ASN A 263 2.44 -5.72 -20.50
N LYS A 264 2.24 -7.01 -20.81
CA LYS A 264 3.20 -8.08 -20.43
C LYS A 264 4.56 -8.07 -21.15
N ARG A 265 4.58 -7.75 -22.45
CA ARG A 265 5.83 -7.67 -23.24
C ARG A 265 6.67 -6.44 -22.85
N TRP A 266 6.01 -5.34 -22.47
CA TRP A 266 6.64 -4.16 -21.89
C TRP A 266 7.20 -4.45 -20.49
N SER A 267 6.42 -5.10 -19.61
CA SER A 267 6.88 -5.53 -18.30
C SER A 267 8.14 -6.40 -18.42
N ASP A 268 8.14 -7.39 -19.31
CA ASP A 268 9.26 -8.31 -19.50
C ASP A 268 10.54 -7.61 -19.98
N TRP A 269 10.43 -6.65 -20.89
CA TRP A 269 11.59 -5.87 -21.33
C TRP A 269 12.11 -4.95 -20.22
N TYR A 270 11.22 -4.32 -19.45
CA TYR A 270 11.59 -3.52 -18.28
C TYR A 270 12.30 -4.37 -17.23
N ILE A 271 11.73 -5.51 -16.82
CA ILE A 271 12.31 -6.40 -15.79
C ILE A 271 13.72 -6.84 -16.19
N TYR A 272 13.94 -7.20 -17.45
CA TYR A 272 15.27 -7.62 -17.92
C TYR A 272 16.29 -6.46 -17.89
N ARG A 273 15.93 -5.29 -18.44
CA ARG A 273 16.78 -4.08 -18.38
C ARG A 273 17.09 -3.68 -16.95
N HIS A 274 16.07 -3.67 -16.09
CA HIS A 274 16.15 -3.36 -14.67
C HIS A 274 17.11 -4.31 -13.95
N THR A 275 17.00 -5.62 -14.17
CA THR A 275 17.88 -6.64 -13.59
C THR A 275 19.35 -6.38 -13.90
N LEU A 276 19.68 -6.02 -15.14
CA LEU A 276 21.07 -5.71 -15.51
C LEU A 276 21.58 -4.39 -14.90
N LEU A 277 20.72 -3.36 -14.84
CA LEU A 277 21.04 -2.11 -14.15
C LEU A 277 21.29 -2.35 -12.66
N LYS A 278 20.42 -3.13 -12.00
CA LYS A 278 20.59 -3.51 -10.60
C LYS A 278 21.90 -4.26 -10.38
N ASN A 279 22.21 -5.26 -11.20
CA ASN A 279 23.47 -6.00 -11.11
C ASN A 279 24.70 -5.07 -11.23
N PHE A 280 24.62 -4.05 -12.09
CA PHE A 280 25.67 -3.04 -12.20
C PHE A 280 25.79 -2.18 -10.91
N LEU A 281 24.67 -1.67 -10.37
CA LEU A 281 24.67 -0.84 -9.15
C LEU A 281 25.04 -1.62 -7.88
N ASP A 282 24.58 -2.86 -7.75
CA ASP A 282 25.02 -3.79 -6.70
C ASP A 282 26.52 -4.10 -6.84
N GLY A 283 27.02 -4.17 -8.07
CA GLY A 283 28.45 -4.25 -8.39
C GLY A 283 29.23 -3.00 -7.98
N VAL A 284 28.69 -1.80 -8.19
CA VAL A 284 29.27 -0.53 -7.69
C VAL A 284 29.36 -0.56 -6.16
N SER A 285 28.25 -0.87 -5.47
CA SER A 285 28.22 -0.93 -4.00
C SER A 285 29.23 -1.94 -3.45
N SER A 286 29.23 -3.15 -3.99
CA SER A 286 30.18 -4.21 -3.61
C SER A 286 31.64 -3.83 -3.88
N THR A 287 31.90 -3.11 -4.97
CA THR A 287 33.25 -2.65 -5.33
C THR A 287 33.75 -1.57 -4.36
N VAL A 288 32.94 -0.56 -4.08
CA VAL A 288 33.29 0.54 -3.16
C VAL A 288 33.46 0.01 -1.74
N LYS A 289 32.49 -0.78 -1.24
CA LYS A 289 32.56 -1.38 0.11
C LYS A 289 33.66 -2.44 0.23
N GLY A 290 34.03 -3.09 -0.87
CA GLY A 290 35.20 -3.98 -0.96
C GLY A 290 36.55 -3.26 -0.87
N VAL A 291 36.60 -1.94 -1.10
CA VAL A 291 37.78 -1.11 -0.78
C VAL A 291 37.78 -0.73 0.70
N ASN A 292 36.63 -0.28 1.21
CA ASN A 292 36.44 -0.05 2.64
C ASN A 292 34.94 -0.11 3.00
N ALA A 293 34.58 -0.96 3.96
CA ALA A 293 33.18 -1.20 4.35
C ALA A 293 32.48 0.04 4.96
N ASN A 294 33.24 1.05 5.41
CA ASN A 294 32.70 2.28 5.98
C ASN A 294 32.20 3.28 4.92
N TYR A 295 32.43 3.05 3.62
CA TYR A 295 31.85 3.89 2.57
C TYR A 295 30.32 3.76 2.55
N LYS A 296 29.64 4.91 2.59
CA LYS A 296 28.24 5.00 2.18
C LYS A 296 28.16 5.07 0.66
N VAL A 297 27.30 4.26 0.06
CA VAL A 297 27.08 4.23 -1.40
C VAL A 297 25.70 4.76 -1.71
N ILE A 298 25.58 5.61 -2.73
CA ILE A 298 24.34 6.28 -3.13
C ILE A 298 24.06 5.99 -4.61
N ASN A 299 22.81 5.68 -4.93
CA ASN A 299 22.33 5.71 -6.31
C ASN A 299 22.01 7.16 -6.71
N ASP A 300 22.58 7.68 -7.78
CA ASP A 300 22.39 9.07 -8.23
C ASP A 300 21.53 9.11 -9.50
N PHE A 301 20.21 9.11 -9.33
CA PHE A 301 19.21 8.97 -10.39
C PHE A 301 18.66 10.32 -10.87
N GLY A 302 17.86 10.27 -11.95
CA GLY A 302 17.06 11.41 -12.43
C GLY A 302 15.84 11.70 -11.55
N SER A 303 14.77 12.28 -12.11
CA SER A 303 13.56 12.62 -11.35
C SER A 303 12.67 11.41 -11.04
N VAL A 304 11.82 11.51 -10.01
CA VAL A 304 10.67 10.59 -9.85
C VAL A 304 9.50 10.94 -10.78
N HIS A 305 9.41 12.19 -11.26
CA HIS A 305 8.24 12.70 -11.99
C HIS A 305 8.30 12.43 -13.50
N ASP A 306 9.50 12.41 -14.07
CA ASP A 306 9.71 12.39 -15.51
C ASP A 306 9.46 11.01 -16.16
N GLY A 307 9.08 11.02 -17.44
CA GLY A 307 8.99 9.80 -18.27
C GLY A 307 10.36 9.28 -18.75
N LEU A 308 11.46 9.91 -18.32
CA LEU A 308 12.82 9.52 -18.65
C LEU A 308 13.31 8.46 -17.66
N SER A 309 12.82 8.41 -16.42
CA SER A 309 13.19 7.40 -15.42
C SER A 309 12.71 5.99 -15.77
N PHE A 310 11.60 5.84 -16.52
CA PHE A 310 11.33 4.57 -17.22
C PHE A 310 12.47 4.23 -18.21
N ARG A 311 12.86 5.19 -19.05
CA ARG A 311 13.92 5.01 -20.05
C ARG A 311 15.28 4.75 -19.40
N ARG A 312 15.57 5.31 -18.22
CA ARG A 312 16.77 5.00 -17.41
C ARG A 312 16.70 3.63 -16.72
N GLY A 313 15.50 3.08 -16.51
CA GLY A 313 15.26 1.82 -15.78
C GLY A 313 15.09 1.99 -14.26
N THR A 314 14.90 3.21 -13.77
CA THR A 314 15.12 3.62 -12.37
C THR A 314 13.85 3.75 -11.52
N LEU A 315 12.70 3.23 -11.99
CA LEU A 315 11.40 3.33 -11.27
C LEU A 315 11.27 2.43 -10.02
N ALA A 316 11.94 1.28 -9.97
CA ALA A 316 11.87 0.37 -8.82
C ALA A 316 12.87 0.79 -7.72
N PHE A 317 12.55 1.86 -6.99
CA PHE A 317 13.45 2.46 -6.01
C PHE A 317 13.82 1.52 -4.85
N LYS A 318 12.98 0.54 -4.50
CA LYS A 318 13.16 -0.33 -3.33
C LYS A 318 14.11 -1.50 -3.65
N ASP A 319 13.97 -2.13 -4.82
CA ASP A 319 14.91 -3.14 -5.32
C ASP A 319 16.29 -2.54 -5.63
N LEU A 320 16.32 -1.35 -6.23
CA LEU A 320 17.56 -0.62 -6.54
C LEU A 320 18.26 -0.09 -5.27
N ALA A 321 17.50 0.34 -4.25
CA ALA A 321 18.10 0.85 -3.01
C ALA A 321 18.59 -0.26 -2.06
N ARG A 322 18.21 -1.54 -2.28
CA ARG A 322 18.42 -2.65 -1.32
C ARG A 322 19.83 -2.69 -0.74
N ASN A 323 20.87 -2.66 -1.59
CA ASN A 323 22.28 -2.85 -1.20
C ASN A 323 23.09 -1.54 -1.12
N VAL A 324 22.45 -0.38 -1.21
CA VAL A 324 23.06 0.95 -1.05
C VAL A 324 22.54 1.64 0.22
N ASP A 325 23.20 2.72 0.64
CA ASP A 325 22.86 3.47 1.85
C ASP A 325 21.81 4.56 1.59
N GLY A 326 21.51 4.86 0.32
CA GLY A 326 20.51 5.85 -0.07
C GLY A 326 20.41 6.10 -1.57
N THR A 327 19.53 7.03 -1.93
CA THR A 327 19.30 7.48 -3.30
C THR A 327 19.22 9.00 -3.35
N LYS A 328 19.90 9.57 -4.32
CA LYS A 328 19.75 10.94 -4.78
C LYS A 328 18.93 10.96 -6.07
N ILE A 329 18.07 11.95 -6.22
CA ILE A 329 17.31 12.24 -7.44
C ILE A 329 17.65 13.62 -8.01
N ASN A 330 17.17 13.92 -9.22
CA ASN A 330 17.25 15.22 -9.89
C ASN A 330 15.83 15.70 -10.21
N ASP A 331 15.18 16.42 -9.30
CA ASP A 331 13.90 17.07 -9.63
C ASP A 331 14.13 18.48 -10.17
N SER A 332 13.44 18.82 -11.27
CA SER A 332 13.25 20.23 -11.63
C SER A 332 12.45 20.94 -10.54
N GLN A 333 12.79 22.22 -10.34
CA GLN A 333 12.15 23.17 -9.42
C GLN A 333 10.63 23.36 -9.66
N TYR A 334 10.09 22.87 -10.77
CA TYR A 334 8.64 22.90 -11.06
C TYR A 334 7.88 21.69 -10.48
N TYR A 335 8.58 20.68 -9.98
CA TYR A 335 7.96 19.48 -9.42
C TYR A 335 7.67 19.60 -7.92
N ASN A 336 6.72 18.81 -7.42
CA ASN A 336 6.41 18.82 -6.00
C ASN A 336 7.45 17.99 -5.22
N HIS A 337 8.35 18.65 -4.52
CA HIS A 337 9.44 17.99 -3.80
C HIS A 337 9.00 17.23 -2.55
N TYR A 338 7.84 17.57 -1.96
CA TYR A 338 7.25 16.77 -0.89
C TYR A 338 6.79 15.41 -1.41
N PHE A 339 6.25 15.34 -2.64
CA PHE A 339 5.90 14.09 -3.28
C PHE A 339 7.14 13.23 -3.50
N SER A 340 8.21 13.79 -4.06
CA SER A 340 9.43 13.03 -4.33
C SER A 340 10.06 12.44 -3.07
N ALA A 341 10.12 13.24 -1.99
CA ALA A 341 10.63 12.77 -0.72
C ALA A 341 9.69 11.72 -0.06
N ASP A 342 8.37 11.79 -0.27
CA ASP A 342 7.43 10.75 0.17
C ASP A 342 7.58 9.44 -0.63
N VAL A 343 7.80 9.51 -1.96
CA VAL A 343 8.10 8.34 -2.81
C VAL A 343 9.36 7.65 -2.30
N LEU A 344 10.46 8.39 -2.15
CA LEU A 344 11.73 7.84 -1.71
C LEU A 344 11.65 7.26 -0.29
N ARG A 345 11.06 7.99 0.66
CA ARG A 345 10.94 7.56 2.06
C ARG A 345 10.02 6.34 2.22
N GLY A 346 8.89 6.30 1.53
CA GLY A 346 7.97 5.16 1.55
C GLY A 346 8.50 3.92 0.84
N SER A 347 9.39 4.08 -0.14
CA SER A 347 9.98 2.96 -0.88
C SER A 347 11.26 2.40 -0.24
N MET A 348 12.08 3.24 0.42
CA MET A 348 13.45 2.87 0.79
C MET A 348 13.69 2.70 2.30
N GLY A 349 12.69 3.01 3.16
CA GLY A 349 12.83 2.96 4.62
C GLY A 349 13.81 4.00 5.14
N ASP A 350 14.63 3.63 6.13
CA ASP A 350 15.57 4.54 6.83
C ASP A 350 16.83 4.92 6.01
N LYS A 351 16.86 4.60 4.71
CA LYS A 351 17.97 4.95 3.81
C LYS A 351 17.99 6.45 3.51
N TRP A 352 19.15 7.00 3.19
CA TRP A 352 19.28 8.42 2.87
C TRP A 352 18.46 8.78 1.63
N ILE A 353 17.62 9.80 1.76
CA ILE A 353 16.98 10.48 0.63
C ILE A 353 17.72 11.80 0.39
N MET A 354 18.03 12.09 -0.86
CA MET A 354 18.83 13.25 -1.27
C MET A 354 18.23 13.84 -2.55
N ASN A 355 18.36 15.15 -2.76
CA ASN A 355 17.85 15.81 -3.97
C ASN A 355 18.86 16.84 -4.50
N GLU A 356 18.59 17.38 -5.67
CA GLU A 356 19.41 18.37 -6.36
C GLU A 356 18.61 19.65 -6.63
N ALA A 357 19.34 20.76 -6.72
CA ALA A 357 18.84 22.09 -7.00
C ALA A 357 19.73 22.71 -8.07
N PHE A 358 19.16 23.06 -9.22
CA PHE A 358 19.88 23.72 -10.31
C PHE A 358 19.11 24.98 -10.74
N ARG A 359 19.82 25.92 -11.35
CA ARG A 359 19.26 27.21 -11.76
C ARG A 359 18.68 27.09 -13.16
N GLU A 360 17.37 27.29 -13.31
CA GLU A 360 16.71 27.42 -14.61
C GLU A 360 16.26 28.88 -14.88
N PRO A 361 16.01 29.29 -16.14
CA PRO A 361 15.91 30.70 -16.52
C PRO A 361 14.76 31.49 -15.87
N ASP A 362 13.62 30.85 -15.62
CA ASP A 362 12.35 31.54 -15.34
C ASP A 362 11.95 31.59 -13.84
N LEU A 363 12.80 31.10 -12.93
CA LEU A 363 12.47 31.09 -11.49
C LEU A 363 13.08 32.25 -10.69
N SER A 364 12.34 32.67 -9.67
CA SER A 364 12.82 33.63 -8.67
C SER A 364 13.71 32.95 -7.63
N GLN A 365 14.61 33.73 -7.03
CA GLN A 365 15.43 33.29 -5.89
C GLN A 365 14.58 32.80 -4.71
N PHE A 366 13.37 33.35 -4.53
CA PHE A 366 12.43 32.91 -3.50
C PHE A 366 11.89 31.49 -3.76
N GLY A 367 11.52 31.16 -5.01
CA GLY A 367 11.05 29.82 -5.35
C GLY A 367 12.11 28.74 -5.05
N MET A 368 13.37 29.05 -5.35
CA MET A 368 14.50 28.18 -5.02
C MET A 368 14.79 28.10 -3.51
N GLU A 369 14.61 29.19 -2.76
CA GLU A 369 14.69 29.15 -1.29
C GLU A 369 13.65 28.20 -0.69
N GLN A 370 12.41 28.28 -1.19
CA GLN A 370 11.32 27.39 -0.77
C GLN A 370 11.63 25.94 -1.11
N MET A 371 12.09 25.64 -2.33
CA MET A 371 12.49 24.28 -2.73
C MET A 371 13.55 23.68 -1.79
N LEU A 372 14.65 24.41 -1.54
CA LEU A 372 15.73 23.95 -0.66
C LEU A 372 15.24 23.72 0.77
N GLY A 373 14.29 24.54 1.25
CA GLY A 373 13.61 24.34 2.53
C GLY A 373 12.77 23.06 2.56
N GLN A 374 11.92 22.87 1.55
CA GLN A 374 11.03 21.70 1.42
C GLN A 374 11.79 20.37 1.41
N HIS A 375 12.95 20.32 0.73
CA HIS A 375 13.83 19.14 0.74
C HIS A 375 14.21 18.74 2.18
N PHE A 376 14.74 19.67 2.97
CA PHE A 376 15.15 19.38 4.35
C PHE A 376 13.95 19.14 5.27
N GLU A 377 12.86 19.91 5.13
CA GLU A 377 11.62 19.73 5.87
C GLU A 377 11.07 18.31 5.71
N ARG A 378 11.16 17.72 4.51
CA ARG A 378 10.71 16.35 4.23
C ARG A 378 11.74 15.26 4.49
N GLY A 379 12.83 15.58 5.17
CA GLY A 379 13.81 14.60 5.62
C GLY A 379 14.93 14.29 4.62
N CYS A 380 15.20 15.14 3.62
CA CYS A 380 16.44 15.00 2.86
C CYS A 380 17.67 15.13 3.78
N LYS A 381 18.56 14.15 3.68
CA LYS A 381 19.85 14.10 4.40
C LYS A 381 20.82 15.11 3.80
N LEU A 382 20.82 15.21 2.46
CA LEU A 382 21.68 16.09 1.69
C LEU A 382 20.89 16.73 0.54
N VAL A 383 21.21 18.00 0.25
CA VAL A 383 20.75 18.70 -0.95
C VAL A 383 21.95 19.23 -1.71
N ASN A 384 22.07 18.83 -2.98
CA ASN A 384 23.05 19.36 -3.92
C ASN A 384 22.56 20.71 -4.47
N VAL A 385 23.44 21.71 -4.55
CA VAL A 385 23.21 22.94 -5.33
C VAL A 385 24.22 22.99 -6.46
N VAL A 386 23.75 22.87 -7.70
CA VAL A 386 24.59 22.76 -8.91
C VAL A 386 25.12 24.14 -9.30
N ILE A 387 26.44 24.31 -9.19
CA ILE A 387 27.10 25.61 -9.33
C ILE A 387 28.42 25.43 -10.08
N ASN A 388 28.45 25.79 -11.37
CA ASN A 388 29.65 25.62 -12.21
C ASN A 388 30.57 26.86 -12.24
N ASN A 389 30.12 28.01 -11.74
CA ASN A 389 30.88 29.27 -11.74
C ASN A 389 30.43 30.20 -10.60
N THR A 390 31.17 31.30 -10.41
CA THR A 390 30.92 32.27 -9.34
C THR A 390 29.70 33.17 -9.57
N ALA A 391 29.22 33.33 -10.81
CA ALA A 391 28.00 34.10 -11.08
C ALA A 391 26.75 33.33 -10.62
N ASP A 392 26.70 32.03 -10.88
CA ASP A 392 25.65 31.14 -10.33
C ASP A 392 25.74 31.08 -8.80
N LEU A 393 26.95 31.01 -8.23
CA LEU A 393 27.11 31.06 -6.77
C LEU A 393 26.58 32.36 -6.16
N ASN A 394 26.88 33.50 -6.78
CA ASN A 394 26.36 34.79 -6.32
C ASN A 394 24.83 34.87 -6.42
N TRP A 395 24.24 34.22 -7.43
CA TRP A 395 22.79 34.07 -7.55
C TRP A 395 22.21 33.16 -6.45
N PHE A 396 22.90 32.07 -6.07
CA PHE A 396 22.50 31.17 -5.00
C PHE A 396 22.78 31.69 -3.57
N SER A 397 23.70 32.63 -3.39
CA SER A 397 24.19 33.11 -2.09
C SER A 397 23.10 33.44 -1.05
N PRO A 398 22.01 34.18 -1.37
CA PRO A 398 20.96 34.49 -0.39
C PRO A 398 20.29 33.22 0.16
N MET A 399 19.97 32.28 -0.72
CA MET A 399 19.33 31.01 -0.38
C MET A 399 20.26 30.10 0.42
N ILE A 400 21.53 29.97 -0.01
CA ILE A 400 22.53 29.15 0.70
C ILE A 400 22.66 29.62 2.15
N LYS A 401 22.76 30.94 2.38
CA LYS A 401 22.85 31.52 3.73
C LYS A 401 21.59 31.30 4.56
N SER A 402 20.41 31.47 3.96
CA SER A 402 19.12 31.21 4.62
C SER A 402 19.01 29.74 5.03
N VAL A 403 19.21 28.82 4.10
CA VAL A 403 19.10 27.37 4.33
C VAL A 403 20.17 26.88 5.31
N ALA A 404 21.40 27.40 5.23
CA ALA A 404 22.45 27.10 6.19
C ALA A 404 22.05 27.48 7.63
N THR A 405 21.52 28.70 7.81
CA THR A 405 21.05 29.20 9.10
C THR A 405 19.82 28.43 9.61
N ASN A 406 18.88 28.12 8.71
CA ASN A 406 17.58 27.57 9.05
C ASN A 406 17.56 26.04 9.22
N TRP A 407 18.49 25.30 8.62
CA TRP A 407 18.44 23.84 8.58
C TRP A 407 19.71 23.12 9.05
N LEU A 408 20.92 23.64 8.78
CA LEU A 408 22.14 22.86 9.06
C LEU A 408 22.48 22.75 10.55
N SER A 409 21.96 23.64 11.39
CA SER A 409 22.04 23.55 12.86
C SER A 409 20.97 22.66 13.49
N LYS A 410 19.95 22.23 12.72
CA LYS A 410 18.84 21.42 13.22
C LYS A 410 19.11 19.93 12.98
N PRO A 411 18.92 19.05 14.00
CA PRO A 411 18.96 17.61 13.80
C PRO A 411 17.87 17.18 12.81
N MET A 412 18.04 16.03 12.15
CA MET A 412 16.93 15.41 11.43
C MET A 412 15.93 14.83 12.44
N THR A 413 14.65 15.13 12.23
CA THR A 413 13.53 14.60 13.00
C THR A 413 12.81 13.53 12.17
N PRO A 414 12.41 12.39 12.76
CA PRO A 414 11.61 11.39 12.06
C PRO A 414 10.31 11.97 11.50
N ILE A 415 10.02 11.72 10.23
CA ILE A 415 8.79 12.21 9.58
C ILE A 415 7.66 11.19 9.83
N VAL A 416 6.73 11.52 10.71
CA VAL A 416 5.56 10.68 11.03
C VAL A 416 4.48 10.83 9.95
N ASN A 417 4.12 9.72 9.31
CA ASN A 417 3.03 9.68 8.32
C ASN A 417 1.66 9.88 8.98
N LYS A 418 0.79 10.63 8.29
CA LYS A 418 -0.61 10.89 8.64
C LYS A 418 -1.59 10.22 7.68
N GLN A 419 -1.14 9.91 6.47
CA GLN A 419 -1.92 9.22 5.43
C GLN A 419 -1.05 8.19 4.71
N LYS A 420 -1.69 7.24 4.01
CA LYS A 420 -1.02 6.24 3.16
C LYS A 420 -1.65 6.17 1.77
N MET A 421 -0.87 5.76 0.78
CA MET A 421 -1.31 5.35 -0.54
C MET A 421 -0.36 4.30 -1.14
N VAL A 422 -0.87 3.48 -2.06
CA VAL A 422 -0.12 2.42 -2.75
C VAL A 422 0.14 2.83 -4.19
N VAL A 423 1.32 2.47 -4.72
CA VAL A 423 1.75 2.65 -6.11
C VAL A 423 2.31 1.32 -6.61
N LYS A 424 1.92 0.87 -7.80
CA LYS A 424 2.45 -0.39 -8.39
C LYS A 424 3.53 -0.11 -9.44
N LEU A 425 4.62 -0.88 -9.42
CA LEU A 425 5.67 -0.79 -10.43
C LEU A 425 5.16 -1.16 -11.82
N SER A 426 4.26 -2.14 -11.95
CA SER A 426 3.62 -2.49 -13.22
C SER A 426 2.86 -1.32 -13.83
N GLU A 427 2.20 -0.52 -12.99
CA GLU A 427 1.50 0.68 -13.44
C GLU A 427 2.49 1.73 -13.90
N LEU A 428 3.50 2.07 -13.10
CA LEU A 428 4.54 3.03 -13.47
C LEU A 428 5.28 2.65 -14.76
N VAL A 429 5.45 1.35 -15.02
CA VAL A 429 6.00 0.81 -16.27
C VAL A 429 5.01 0.97 -17.44
N ARG A 430 3.73 0.64 -17.24
CA ARG A 430 2.67 0.81 -18.25
C ARG A 430 2.47 2.27 -18.65
N THR A 431 2.54 3.18 -17.68
CA THR A 431 2.14 4.59 -17.82
C THR A 431 3.35 5.51 -18.06
N GLY A 432 4.52 5.18 -17.53
CA GLY A 432 5.83 5.76 -17.87
C GLY A 432 6.46 6.62 -16.78
N SER A 433 5.68 7.13 -15.84
CA SER A 433 6.19 7.86 -14.67
C SER A 433 5.14 7.96 -13.54
N TYR A 434 5.54 8.55 -12.41
CA TYR A 434 4.62 8.88 -11.32
C TYR A 434 3.72 10.09 -11.62
N GLY A 435 4.08 10.93 -12.60
CA GLY A 435 3.47 12.24 -12.87
C GLY A 435 2.13 12.23 -13.60
N ILE A 436 1.36 11.14 -13.48
CA ILE A 436 0.22 10.85 -14.37
C ILE A 436 -1.11 11.13 -13.65
N PRO A 437 -2.14 11.68 -14.35
CA PRO A 437 -3.40 12.10 -13.74
C PRO A 437 -4.03 10.98 -12.90
N GLY A 438 -4.10 11.19 -11.59
CA GLY A 438 -4.54 10.20 -10.61
C GLY A 438 -3.56 10.04 -9.44
N TYR A 439 -2.26 9.85 -9.69
CA TYR A 439 -1.28 9.69 -8.60
C TYR A 439 -1.01 11.00 -7.87
N ASN A 440 -0.66 12.06 -8.60
CA ASN A 440 -0.47 13.38 -8.03
C ASN A 440 -1.75 13.88 -7.34
N ASN A 441 -2.93 13.69 -7.94
CA ASN A 441 -4.21 14.12 -7.36
C ASN A 441 -4.52 13.39 -6.04
N ARG A 442 -4.39 12.05 -5.99
CA ARG A 442 -4.58 11.26 -4.75
C ARG A 442 -3.61 11.68 -3.64
N TRP A 443 -2.36 11.99 -3.99
CA TRP A 443 -1.39 12.47 -3.02
C TRP A 443 -1.66 13.92 -2.57
N GLU A 444 -2.06 14.82 -3.48
CA GLU A 444 -2.47 16.19 -3.19
C GLU A 444 -3.69 16.24 -2.24
N GLU A 445 -4.66 15.33 -2.40
CA GLU A 445 -5.78 15.17 -1.46
C GLU A 445 -5.30 14.67 -0.08
N LYS A 446 -4.46 13.64 -0.04
CA LYS A 446 -3.99 13.03 1.21
C LYS A 446 -3.05 13.93 2.01
N ARG A 447 -2.17 14.70 1.35
CA ARG A 447 -1.15 15.54 2.02
C ARG A 447 -1.73 16.68 2.86
N VAL A 448 -3.00 17.05 2.64
CA VAL A 448 -3.72 18.07 3.42
C VAL A 448 -3.72 17.72 4.92
N SER A 449 -3.70 16.42 5.25
CA SER A 449 -3.64 15.94 6.64
C SER A 449 -2.22 15.81 7.23
N GLY A 450 -1.18 16.14 6.46
CA GLY A 450 0.24 15.95 6.84
C GLY A 450 0.98 14.93 5.95
N PRO A 451 2.11 14.37 6.40
CA PRO A 451 2.96 13.52 5.56
C PRO A 451 2.27 12.25 5.04
N VAL A 452 2.57 11.86 3.80
CA VAL A 452 1.98 10.68 3.16
C VAL A 452 3.03 9.57 3.03
N GLU A 453 2.64 8.36 3.37
CA GLU A 453 3.39 7.15 3.05
C GLU A 453 3.03 6.70 1.64
N ILE A 454 3.96 6.78 0.70
CA ILE A 454 3.78 6.23 -0.65
C ILE A 454 4.44 4.86 -0.69
N GLN A 455 3.63 3.81 -0.57
CA GLN A 455 4.10 2.43 -0.60
C GLN A 455 4.24 1.97 -2.06
N LEU A 456 5.49 1.91 -2.56
CA LEU A 456 5.80 1.28 -3.83
C LEU A 456 5.79 -0.25 -3.65
N VAL A 457 4.86 -0.90 -4.33
CA VAL A 457 4.78 -2.36 -4.49
C VAL A 457 5.48 -2.73 -5.79
N GLU A 458 6.59 -3.46 -5.69
CA GLU A 458 7.39 -3.90 -6.85
C GLU A 458 6.88 -5.24 -7.39
N ASP A 459 5.60 -5.25 -7.74
CA ASP A 459 4.84 -6.40 -8.25
C ASP A 459 5.50 -7.09 -9.45
N LEU A 460 6.05 -6.33 -10.41
CA LEU A 460 6.80 -6.89 -11.54
C LEU A 460 8.09 -7.64 -11.14
N LEU A 461 8.59 -7.40 -9.93
CA LEU A 461 9.81 -8.03 -9.39
C LEU A 461 9.49 -9.14 -8.36
N GLY A 462 8.20 -9.49 -8.20
CA GLY A 462 7.76 -10.60 -7.35
C GLY A 462 7.40 -10.21 -5.92
N GLU A 463 7.23 -8.92 -5.62
CA GLU A 463 6.61 -8.51 -4.36
C GLU A 463 5.12 -8.93 -4.35
N PRO A 464 4.62 -9.65 -3.31
CA PRO A 464 3.23 -10.05 -3.24
C PRO A 464 2.31 -8.83 -3.11
N GLU A 465 1.23 -8.82 -3.89
CA GLU A 465 0.24 -7.74 -3.83
C GLU A 465 -0.53 -7.77 -2.51
N VAL A 466 -0.65 -6.60 -1.88
CA VAL A 466 -1.64 -6.32 -0.84
C VAL A 466 -2.61 -5.29 -1.41
N ASN A 467 -3.53 -5.76 -2.26
CA ASN A 467 -4.64 -4.95 -2.74
C ASN A 467 -5.82 -5.11 -1.80
N GLN A 468 -6.37 -4.02 -1.27
CA GLN A 468 -7.57 -4.08 -0.43
C GLN A 468 -8.80 -3.96 -1.33
N PRO A 469 -9.73 -4.93 -1.34
CA PRO A 469 -10.94 -4.81 -2.14
C PRO A 469 -11.75 -3.58 -1.71
N PRO A 470 -12.62 -3.06 -2.59
CA PRO A 470 -13.61 -2.06 -2.24
C PRO A 470 -14.39 -2.39 -0.97
N VAL A 471 -14.93 -1.37 -0.31
CA VAL A 471 -15.84 -1.52 0.83
C VAL A 471 -17.21 -0.93 0.52
N VAL A 472 -18.25 -1.57 1.05
CA VAL A 472 -19.64 -1.11 0.93
C VAL A 472 -19.83 0.06 1.90
N LYS A 473 -19.93 1.27 1.37
CA LYS A 473 -20.09 2.50 2.14
C LYS A 473 -21.55 2.80 2.47
N THR A 474 -22.45 2.53 1.53
CA THR A 474 -23.89 2.72 1.70
C THR A 474 -24.62 1.51 1.13
N ALA A 475 -25.45 0.86 1.95
CA ALA A 475 -26.25 -0.29 1.53
C ALA A 475 -27.22 0.09 0.39
N LEU A 476 -27.41 -0.83 -0.55
CA LEU A 476 -28.35 -0.65 -1.65
C LEU A 476 -29.79 -0.88 -1.18
N SER A 477 -30.71 -0.02 -1.63
CA SER A 477 -32.12 -0.09 -1.27
C SER A 477 -32.87 -1.17 -2.05
N ASP A 478 -33.73 -1.92 -1.38
CA ASP A 478 -34.67 -2.83 -2.03
C ASP A 478 -35.57 -2.11 -3.05
N TYR A 479 -35.89 -2.78 -4.14
CA TYR A 479 -36.65 -2.21 -5.26
C TYR A 479 -37.82 -3.13 -5.63
N THR A 480 -39.02 -2.58 -5.80
CA THR A 480 -40.23 -3.35 -6.10
C THR A 480 -40.82 -2.94 -7.44
N ILE A 481 -41.12 -3.91 -8.29
CA ILE A 481 -41.71 -3.71 -9.62
C ILE A 481 -42.87 -4.68 -9.85
N THR A 482 -43.85 -4.29 -10.65
CA THR A 482 -44.95 -5.18 -11.06
C THR A 482 -44.51 -6.04 -12.25
N ALA A 483 -44.82 -7.33 -12.23
CA ALA A 483 -44.48 -8.24 -13.33
C ALA A 483 -44.94 -7.70 -14.70
N GLY A 484 -44.09 -7.79 -15.71
CA GLY A 484 -44.38 -7.40 -17.10
C GLY A 484 -44.36 -5.90 -17.42
N PHE A 485 -43.92 -5.04 -16.50
CA PHE A 485 -43.67 -3.61 -16.75
C PHE A 485 -42.17 -3.28 -16.69
N ASP A 486 -41.72 -2.36 -17.54
CA ASP A 486 -40.32 -1.92 -17.61
C ASP A 486 -39.90 -1.09 -16.40
N ALA A 487 -38.68 -1.32 -15.93
CA ALA A 487 -38.11 -0.67 -14.76
C ALA A 487 -36.62 -0.36 -14.93
N THR A 488 -36.12 0.57 -14.12
CA THR A 488 -34.73 1.04 -14.12
C THR A 488 -34.24 1.28 -12.69
N TYR A 489 -33.07 0.75 -12.35
CA TYR A 489 -32.42 0.96 -11.05
C TYR A 489 -30.94 1.32 -11.28
N THR A 490 -30.55 2.56 -10.95
CA THR A 490 -29.16 3.03 -11.03
C THR A 490 -28.48 2.87 -9.67
N ILE A 491 -27.28 2.30 -9.66
CA ILE A 491 -26.44 2.18 -8.46
C ILE A 491 -26.11 3.60 -7.97
N PRO A 492 -26.44 3.99 -6.71
CA PRO A 492 -26.15 5.32 -6.20
C PRO A 492 -24.65 5.63 -6.16
N GLU A 493 -24.32 6.88 -6.45
CA GLU A 493 -22.95 7.39 -6.33
C GLU A 493 -22.49 7.34 -4.87
N GLY A 494 -21.30 6.78 -4.62
CA GLY A 494 -20.78 6.58 -3.26
C GLY A 494 -21.35 5.38 -2.49
N SER A 495 -22.12 4.47 -3.12
CA SER A 495 -22.49 3.18 -2.50
C SER A 495 -21.29 2.31 -2.13
N PHE A 496 -20.20 2.43 -2.90
CA PHE A 496 -18.92 1.76 -2.66
C PHE A 496 -17.83 2.82 -2.51
N GLN A 497 -16.81 2.49 -1.73
CA GLN A 497 -15.59 3.29 -1.57
C GLN A 497 -14.40 2.34 -1.63
N ASP A 498 -13.35 2.72 -2.33
CA ASP A 498 -12.13 1.93 -2.37
C ASP A 498 -11.10 2.47 -1.34
N PRO A 499 -10.41 1.60 -0.56
CA PRO A 499 -9.36 2.05 0.36
C PRO A 499 -8.10 2.59 -0.36
N ASP A 500 -7.78 2.05 -1.53
CA ASP A 500 -6.52 2.25 -2.24
C ASP A 500 -6.67 3.18 -3.48
N GLY A 501 -7.89 3.38 -3.99
CA GLY A 501 -8.17 4.22 -5.16
C GLY A 501 -9.66 4.51 -5.44
N SER A 502 -10.14 4.03 -6.59
CA SER A 502 -11.47 4.29 -7.14
C SER A 502 -12.07 3.02 -7.75
N ILE A 503 -13.40 2.96 -7.83
CA ILE A 503 -14.12 1.86 -8.49
C ILE A 503 -13.98 2.00 -10.00
N GLU A 504 -13.40 1.00 -10.66
CA GLU A 504 -13.23 0.96 -12.12
C GLU A 504 -14.49 0.41 -12.81
N SER A 505 -15.12 -0.62 -12.23
CA SER A 505 -16.29 -1.26 -12.84
C SER A 505 -17.29 -1.82 -11.84
N TYR A 506 -18.51 -2.03 -12.34
CA TYR A 506 -19.56 -2.77 -11.66
C TYR A 506 -19.94 -4.02 -12.47
N ALA A 507 -20.28 -5.09 -11.76
CA ALA A 507 -20.92 -6.27 -12.31
C ALA A 507 -22.19 -6.60 -11.50
N VAL A 508 -23.18 -7.22 -12.13
CA VAL A 508 -24.45 -7.58 -11.47
C VAL A 508 -24.82 -9.02 -11.80
N SER A 509 -25.22 -9.77 -10.78
CA SER A 509 -25.72 -11.15 -10.89
C SER A 509 -27.00 -11.35 -10.08
N GLY A 510 -27.70 -12.47 -10.32
CA GLY A 510 -29.01 -12.76 -9.72
C GLY A 510 -30.20 -12.03 -10.38
N LEU A 511 -29.99 -11.35 -11.52
CA LEU A 511 -31.06 -10.70 -12.28
C LEU A 511 -32.10 -11.73 -12.77
N PRO A 512 -33.41 -11.46 -12.62
CA PRO A 512 -34.45 -12.28 -13.23
C PRO A 512 -34.44 -12.17 -14.76
N THR A 513 -34.94 -13.21 -15.43
CA THR A 513 -35.07 -13.25 -16.89
C THR A 513 -35.84 -12.04 -17.42
N GLY A 514 -35.22 -11.30 -18.35
CA GLY A 514 -35.76 -10.07 -18.95
C GLY A 514 -35.13 -8.78 -18.42
N PHE A 515 -34.29 -8.85 -17.38
CA PHE A 515 -33.41 -7.76 -16.95
C PHE A 515 -31.99 -7.91 -17.49
N TYR A 516 -31.32 -6.78 -17.72
CA TYR A 516 -29.92 -6.66 -18.09
C TYR A 516 -29.24 -5.51 -17.33
N PHE A 517 -27.91 -5.46 -17.39
CA PHE A 517 -27.10 -4.43 -16.76
C PHE A 517 -26.38 -3.58 -17.80
N ASP A 518 -26.40 -2.27 -17.62
CA ASP A 518 -25.85 -1.24 -18.51
C ASP A 518 -25.01 -0.26 -17.68
N LYS A 519 -23.69 -0.48 -17.66
CA LYS A 519 -22.64 0.27 -16.93
C LYS A 519 -22.81 0.38 -15.41
N ASN A 520 -23.82 1.13 -14.96
CA ASN A 520 -24.17 1.35 -13.55
C ASN A 520 -25.69 1.24 -13.30
N THR A 521 -26.47 0.87 -14.33
CA THR A 521 -27.93 0.87 -14.30
C THR A 521 -28.48 -0.49 -14.74
N ILE A 522 -29.30 -1.09 -13.88
CA ILE A 522 -30.09 -2.28 -14.18
C ILE A 522 -31.36 -1.84 -14.91
N ARG A 523 -31.71 -2.51 -16.02
CA ARG A 523 -32.85 -2.17 -16.89
C ARG A 523 -33.62 -3.43 -17.30
N GLY A 524 -34.93 -3.32 -17.52
CA GLY A 524 -35.74 -4.37 -18.14
C GLY A 524 -37.05 -4.67 -17.40
N ASN A 525 -37.61 -5.85 -17.64
CA ASN A 525 -38.83 -6.34 -17.00
C ASN A 525 -38.74 -7.86 -16.72
N SER A 526 -39.69 -8.41 -15.96
CA SER A 526 -39.82 -9.86 -15.78
C SER A 526 -41.29 -10.23 -15.59
N LEU A 527 -41.71 -11.36 -16.15
CA LEU A 527 -43.06 -11.93 -15.94
C LEU A 527 -43.13 -12.86 -14.71
N ILE A 528 -41.98 -13.25 -14.15
CA ILE A 528 -41.91 -14.25 -13.08
C ILE A 528 -41.94 -13.55 -11.72
N VAL A 529 -43.07 -13.69 -11.01
CA VAL A 529 -43.29 -13.16 -9.66
C VAL A 529 -42.32 -13.81 -8.68
N GLY A 530 -41.65 -13.02 -7.85
CA GLY A 530 -40.68 -13.50 -6.87
C GLY A 530 -39.84 -12.38 -6.28
N THR A 531 -39.08 -12.72 -5.24
CA THR A 531 -38.04 -11.85 -4.68
C THR A 531 -36.69 -12.36 -5.17
N TYR A 532 -35.98 -11.56 -5.96
CA TYR A 532 -34.68 -11.88 -6.51
C TYR A 532 -33.59 -11.16 -5.72
N LYS A 533 -32.67 -11.92 -5.14
CA LYS A 533 -31.50 -11.35 -4.45
C LYS A 533 -30.48 -10.93 -5.49
N ILE A 534 -30.45 -9.64 -5.81
CA ILE A 534 -29.51 -9.08 -6.78
C ILE A 534 -28.19 -8.85 -6.06
N THR A 535 -27.10 -9.34 -6.65
CA THR A 535 -25.75 -9.11 -6.15
C THR A 535 -25.06 -8.12 -7.06
N VAL A 536 -24.63 -7.00 -6.49
CA VAL A 536 -23.85 -5.95 -7.16
C VAL A 536 -22.42 -6.06 -6.65
N THR A 537 -21.51 -6.34 -7.57
CA THR A 537 -20.07 -6.44 -7.35
C THR A 537 -19.43 -5.15 -7.85
N ALA A 538 -18.67 -4.47 -7.02
CA ALA A 538 -17.80 -3.36 -7.41
C ALA A 538 -16.36 -3.86 -7.46
N THR A 539 -15.65 -3.51 -8.52
CA THR A 539 -14.26 -3.91 -8.76
C THR A 539 -13.39 -2.65 -8.92
N ASP A 540 -12.25 -2.65 -8.25
CA ASP A 540 -11.25 -1.58 -8.36
C ASP A 540 -10.42 -1.66 -9.66
N LEU A 541 -9.45 -0.76 -9.82
CA LEU A 541 -8.50 -0.73 -10.94
C LEU A 541 -7.50 -1.92 -10.93
N TYR A 542 -7.56 -2.77 -9.90
CA TYR A 542 -6.58 -3.77 -9.55
C TYR A 542 -7.21 -5.18 -9.38
N ASP A 543 -8.40 -5.37 -9.96
CA ASP A 543 -9.22 -6.59 -10.00
C ASP A 543 -9.70 -7.14 -8.63
N ALA A 544 -9.44 -6.47 -7.49
CA ALA A 544 -10.10 -6.86 -6.25
C ALA A 544 -11.52 -6.30 -6.21
N SER A 545 -12.42 -7.07 -5.60
CA SER A 545 -13.84 -6.78 -5.67
C SER A 545 -14.56 -7.05 -4.36
N THR A 546 -15.63 -6.30 -4.16
CA THR A 546 -16.54 -6.43 -3.04
C THR A 546 -17.95 -6.55 -3.57
N SER A 547 -18.82 -7.24 -2.84
CA SER A 547 -20.20 -7.42 -3.26
C SER A 547 -21.17 -7.04 -2.16
N THR A 548 -22.25 -6.37 -2.54
CA THR A 548 -23.42 -6.15 -1.69
C THR A 548 -24.68 -6.64 -2.41
N THR A 549 -25.77 -6.79 -1.67
CA THR A 549 -27.01 -7.33 -2.23
C THR A 549 -28.24 -6.53 -1.81
N PHE A 550 -29.18 -6.36 -2.74
CA PHE A 550 -30.52 -5.85 -2.47
C PHE A 550 -31.57 -6.79 -3.07
N ASN A 551 -32.81 -6.68 -2.61
CA ASN A 551 -33.92 -7.46 -3.16
C ASN A 551 -34.61 -6.69 -4.29
N LEU A 552 -34.63 -7.27 -5.49
CA LEU A 552 -35.56 -6.90 -6.54
C LEU A 552 -36.82 -7.74 -6.41
N LYS A 553 -37.91 -7.13 -5.93
CA LYS A 553 -39.19 -7.81 -5.73
C LYS A 553 -40.11 -7.60 -6.93
N VAL A 554 -40.29 -8.64 -7.72
CA VAL A 554 -41.31 -8.69 -8.78
C VAL A 554 -42.62 -9.13 -8.14
N VAL A 555 -43.55 -8.20 -7.95
CA VAL A 555 -44.90 -8.50 -7.43
C VAL A 555 -45.83 -8.96 -8.54
N ALA A 556 -46.82 -9.77 -8.16
CA ALA A 556 -47.89 -10.17 -9.08
C ALA A 556 -48.62 -8.94 -9.61
N GLN A 557 -48.91 -8.95 -10.91
CA GLN A 557 -49.92 -8.06 -11.48
C GLN A 557 -51.24 -8.23 -10.72
N LYS A 558 -51.91 -7.12 -10.46
CA LYS A 558 -53.27 -7.10 -9.94
C LYS A 558 -54.23 -7.04 -11.14
N PRO A 559 -54.81 -8.17 -11.59
CA PRO A 559 -55.59 -8.19 -12.82
C PRO A 559 -56.84 -7.31 -12.68
N SER A 560 -57.16 -6.56 -13.72
CA SER A 560 -58.40 -5.79 -13.80
C SER A 560 -59.50 -6.72 -14.30
N THR A 561 -60.65 -6.77 -13.60
CA THR A 561 -61.80 -7.52 -14.12
C THR A 561 -62.53 -6.69 -15.18
N LEU A 562 -63.13 -7.38 -16.14
CA LEU A 562 -63.90 -6.77 -17.21
C LEU A 562 -65.36 -7.17 -17.10
N ALA A 563 -66.24 -6.18 -17.10
CA ALA A 563 -67.67 -6.39 -17.17
C ALA A 563 -68.22 -5.88 -18.50
N LEU A 564 -69.06 -6.69 -19.14
CA LEU A 564 -69.86 -6.29 -20.28
C LEU A 564 -71.18 -5.71 -19.76
N PHE A 565 -71.45 -4.48 -20.15
CA PHE A 565 -72.68 -3.78 -19.88
C PHE A 565 -73.45 -3.56 -21.17
N LYS A 566 -74.78 -3.52 -21.09
CA LYS A 566 -75.60 -2.79 -22.06
C LYS A 566 -75.32 -1.30 -21.86
N ALA A 567 -74.95 -0.62 -22.94
CA ALA A 567 -74.55 0.78 -22.93
C ALA A 567 -75.69 1.72 -22.53
N GLY A 568 -75.32 2.83 -21.89
CA GLY A 568 -76.25 3.79 -21.29
C GLY A 568 -75.58 4.61 -20.20
N ASN A 569 -76.28 5.62 -19.69
CA ASN A 569 -75.81 6.46 -18.58
C ASN A 569 -75.95 5.76 -17.22
N TYR A 570 -75.55 6.44 -16.15
CA TYR A 570 -75.53 5.86 -14.80
C TYR A 570 -76.89 5.34 -14.29
N LEU A 571 -78.02 5.78 -14.86
CA LEU A 571 -79.36 5.32 -14.50
C LEU A 571 -79.86 4.13 -15.32
N ASN A 572 -79.34 3.93 -16.55
CA ASN A 572 -79.91 2.95 -17.49
C ASN A 572 -78.90 1.93 -18.07
N ARG A 573 -77.59 2.08 -17.83
CA ARG A 573 -76.62 1.02 -18.09
C ARG A 573 -76.94 -0.24 -17.27
N THR A 574 -76.87 -1.41 -17.90
CA THR A 574 -77.25 -2.68 -17.26
C THR A 574 -76.11 -3.68 -17.35
N PHE A 575 -75.68 -4.25 -16.21
CA PHE A 575 -74.68 -5.32 -16.19
C PHE A 575 -75.23 -6.58 -16.87
N LEU A 576 -74.43 -7.22 -17.72
CA LEU A 576 -74.81 -8.46 -18.41
C LEU A 576 -74.06 -9.65 -17.81
N ARG A 577 -72.73 -9.57 -17.83
CA ARG A 577 -71.81 -10.57 -17.29
C ARG A 577 -70.40 -10.00 -17.16
N ASN A 578 -69.60 -10.66 -16.33
CA ASN A 578 -68.16 -10.55 -16.44
C ASN A 578 -67.68 -11.30 -17.70
N VAL A 579 -66.65 -10.77 -18.35
CA VAL A 579 -65.99 -11.38 -19.50
C VAL A 579 -64.62 -11.90 -19.03
N LYS A 580 -64.34 -13.16 -19.35
CA LYS A 580 -63.11 -13.88 -18.99
C LYS A 580 -62.32 -14.21 -20.26
N ASP A 581 -61.02 -14.50 -20.11
CA ASP A 581 -60.22 -15.00 -21.24
C ASP A 581 -60.81 -16.32 -21.77
N ARG A 582 -60.85 -16.44 -23.09
CA ARG A 582 -61.48 -17.50 -23.89
C ARG A 582 -62.98 -17.66 -23.67
N ASP A 583 -63.66 -16.66 -23.09
CA ASP A 583 -65.11 -16.67 -23.02
C ASP A 583 -65.69 -16.83 -24.42
N THR A 584 -66.63 -17.76 -24.53
CA THR A 584 -67.50 -17.86 -25.68
C THR A 584 -68.81 -17.17 -25.31
N LEU A 585 -69.00 -15.96 -25.83
CA LEU A 585 -70.24 -15.22 -25.70
C LEU A 585 -71.24 -15.81 -26.72
N ASN A 586 -72.45 -16.18 -26.34
CA ASN A 586 -73.42 -16.57 -27.37
C ASN A 586 -73.94 -15.31 -28.05
N LEU A 587 -73.82 -15.18 -29.38
CA LEU A 587 -74.28 -13.99 -30.11
C LEU A 587 -75.77 -13.73 -29.85
N ASN A 588 -76.54 -14.81 -29.70
CA ASN A 588 -77.98 -14.77 -29.47
C ASN A 588 -78.37 -14.05 -28.17
N ASP A 589 -77.44 -13.85 -27.24
CA ASP A 589 -77.67 -13.21 -25.94
C ASP A 589 -77.29 -11.71 -25.92
N LEU A 590 -76.81 -11.13 -27.05
CA LEU A 590 -76.16 -9.80 -27.10
C LEU A 590 -76.70 -8.86 -28.19
N ASN A 591 -77.99 -8.57 -28.19
CA ASN A 591 -78.70 -7.86 -29.28
C ASN A 591 -78.88 -6.32 -29.11
N PHE A 592 -77.95 -5.64 -28.45
CA PHE A 592 -78.01 -4.19 -28.15
C PHE A 592 -76.59 -3.56 -28.14
N LEU A 593 -76.50 -2.24 -28.02
CA LEU A 593 -75.21 -1.58 -27.80
C LEU A 593 -74.61 -2.01 -26.46
N THR A 594 -73.32 -2.32 -26.46
CA THR A 594 -72.55 -2.82 -25.33
C THR A 594 -71.34 -1.94 -25.03
N ASN A 595 -71.00 -1.81 -23.75
CA ASN A 595 -69.80 -1.13 -23.29
C ASN A 595 -68.99 -2.09 -22.41
N PHE A 596 -67.69 -1.84 -22.34
CA PHE A 596 -66.76 -2.58 -21.51
C PHE A 596 -66.29 -1.66 -20.39
N ILE A 597 -66.58 -2.04 -19.15
CA ILE A 597 -66.18 -1.28 -17.97
C ILE A 597 -65.14 -2.12 -17.22
N ALA A 598 -63.97 -1.52 -17.01
CA ALA A 598 -62.88 -2.12 -16.25
C ALA A 598 -63.07 -1.84 -14.75
N THR A 599 -62.83 -2.87 -13.94
CA THR A 599 -62.68 -2.72 -12.48
C THR A 599 -61.25 -3.14 -12.12
N PRO A 600 -60.29 -2.18 -12.07
CA PRO A 600 -58.94 -2.45 -11.61
C PRO A 600 -58.90 -2.61 -10.08
N ASP A 601 -57.73 -2.97 -9.55
CA ASP A 601 -57.46 -2.88 -8.11
C ASP A 601 -57.57 -1.43 -7.60
N ALA A 602 -57.97 -1.27 -6.34
CA ALA A 602 -58.22 0.03 -5.71
C ALA A 602 -57.01 1.00 -5.66
N SER A 603 -55.77 0.51 -5.88
CA SER A 603 -54.60 1.37 -6.04
C SER A 603 -54.50 2.07 -7.39
N ALA A 604 -55.26 1.64 -8.40
CA ALA A 604 -55.24 2.24 -9.73
C ALA A 604 -55.85 3.66 -9.74
N LYS A 605 -55.20 4.55 -10.50
CA LYS A 605 -55.59 5.94 -10.77
C LYS A 605 -55.77 6.22 -12.27
N ALA A 606 -55.38 5.27 -13.12
CA ALA A 606 -55.65 5.31 -14.55
C ALA A 606 -55.73 3.88 -15.12
N VAL A 607 -56.52 3.69 -16.17
CA VAL A 607 -56.62 2.45 -16.94
C VAL A 607 -56.58 2.75 -18.43
N ILE A 608 -55.70 2.08 -19.16
CA ILE A 608 -55.69 2.06 -20.63
C ILE A 608 -56.39 0.79 -21.07
N MET A 609 -57.38 0.92 -21.96
CA MET A 609 -58.11 -0.20 -22.55
C MET A 609 -57.97 -0.16 -24.07
N LYS A 610 -57.58 -1.29 -24.67
CA LYS A 610 -57.36 -1.44 -26.12
C LYS A 610 -58.07 -2.67 -26.64
N LEU A 611 -59.21 -2.48 -27.30
CA LEU A 611 -59.99 -3.52 -27.98
C LEU A 611 -59.50 -3.69 -29.41
N THR A 612 -59.32 -4.93 -29.82
CA THR A 612 -58.96 -5.33 -31.18
C THR A 612 -59.81 -6.50 -31.65
N GLY A 613 -60.12 -6.55 -32.95
CA GLY A 613 -60.97 -7.56 -33.57
C GLY A 613 -61.93 -6.96 -34.60
N PRO A 614 -63.13 -7.55 -34.81
CA PRO A 614 -64.17 -7.03 -35.71
C PRO A 614 -64.70 -5.63 -35.36
N VAL A 615 -64.38 -5.12 -34.16
CA VAL A 615 -64.47 -3.71 -33.74
C VAL A 615 -63.20 -3.40 -32.95
N ASN A 616 -62.57 -2.25 -33.23
CA ASN A 616 -61.33 -1.80 -32.58
C ASN A 616 -61.58 -0.49 -31.83
N GLN A 617 -60.96 -0.29 -30.66
CA GLN A 617 -61.03 0.95 -29.87
C GLN A 617 -59.83 1.06 -28.94
N THR A 618 -59.36 2.26 -28.63
CA THR A 618 -58.38 2.49 -27.54
C THR A 618 -58.77 3.71 -26.73
N ARG A 619 -58.72 3.62 -25.40
CA ARG A 619 -58.98 4.75 -24.49
C ARG A 619 -58.09 4.64 -23.25
N THR A 620 -57.47 5.75 -22.88
CA THR A 620 -56.93 5.98 -21.53
C THR A 620 -58.01 6.67 -20.71
N GLU A 621 -58.27 6.17 -19.51
CA GLU A 621 -59.26 6.73 -18.61
C GLU A 621 -58.68 6.94 -17.20
N THR A 622 -58.96 8.07 -16.59
CA THR A 622 -58.48 8.47 -15.26
C THR A 622 -59.62 8.59 -14.24
N ASP A 623 -60.85 8.75 -14.71
CA ASP A 623 -62.04 8.89 -13.87
C ASP A 623 -62.83 7.58 -13.79
N VAL A 624 -63.50 7.36 -12.65
CA VAL A 624 -64.28 6.14 -12.40
C VAL A 624 -65.75 6.42 -12.76
N PRO A 625 -66.42 5.60 -13.59
CA PRO A 625 -66.03 4.27 -14.09
C PRO A 625 -65.07 4.28 -15.29
N PHE A 626 -64.04 3.42 -15.24
CA PHE A 626 -63.10 3.23 -16.34
C PHE A 626 -63.78 2.49 -17.53
N ALA A 627 -64.43 3.23 -18.44
CA ALA A 627 -65.25 2.70 -19.52
C ALA A 627 -64.61 2.89 -20.92
N LEU A 628 -64.47 1.82 -21.71
CA LEU A 628 -63.75 1.82 -23.00
C LEU A 628 -64.30 2.81 -24.04
N PHE A 629 -65.63 2.97 -24.09
CA PHE A 629 -66.31 3.91 -25.00
C PHE A 629 -66.72 5.23 -24.32
N GLY A 630 -66.14 5.53 -23.15
CA GLY A 630 -66.66 6.53 -22.21
C GLY A 630 -67.90 6.02 -21.46
N ASP A 631 -68.27 6.68 -20.37
CA ASP A 631 -69.27 6.21 -19.39
C ASP A 631 -70.61 5.82 -20.02
N ASP A 632 -71.11 6.67 -20.93
CA ASP A 632 -72.43 6.56 -21.55
C ASP A 632 -72.41 5.88 -22.93
N GLY A 633 -71.22 5.67 -23.52
CA GLY A 633 -71.03 5.19 -24.89
C GLY A 633 -71.10 3.66 -25.05
N GLY A 634 -71.04 3.16 -26.30
CA GLY A 634 -71.00 1.72 -26.57
C GLY A 634 -71.02 1.34 -28.06
N THR A 635 -70.94 0.03 -28.34
CA THR A 635 -70.83 -0.56 -29.68
C THR A 635 -71.57 -1.91 -29.81
N THR A 636 -71.85 -2.34 -31.04
CA THR A 636 -72.42 -3.68 -31.31
C THR A 636 -71.30 -4.68 -31.58
N LEU A 637 -71.24 -5.77 -30.81
CA LEU A 637 -70.30 -6.87 -31.04
C LEU A 637 -70.72 -7.73 -32.25
N LYS A 638 -69.74 -8.30 -32.95
CA LYS A 638 -69.94 -9.13 -34.15
C LYS A 638 -69.41 -10.54 -33.91
N LEU A 639 -69.77 -11.49 -34.77
CA LEU A 639 -69.11 -12.80 -34.81
C LEU A 639 -67.62 -12.63 -35.10
N GLY A 640 -66.80 -13.38 -34.37
CA GLY A 640 -65.35 -13.40 -34.54
C GLY A 640 -64.61 -13.46 -33.21
N ASN A 641 -63.29 -13.31 -33.31
CA ASN A 641 -62.38 -13.30 -32.17
C ASN A 641 -62.02 -11.85 -31.83
N TYR A 642 -62.12 -11.50 -30.57
CA TYR A 642 -61.69 -10.22 -30.01
C TYR A 642 -60.54 -10.42 -29.04
N GLN A 643 -59.71 -9.38 -28.89
CA GLN A 643 -58.73 -9.25 -27.81
C GLN A 643 -58.86 -7.85 -27.20
N LEU A 644 -59.17 -7.78 -25.91
CA LEU A 644 -59.08 -6.56 -25.11
C LEU A 644 -57.85 -6.62 -24.21
N VAL A 645 -56.95 -5.64 -24.33
CA VAL A 645 -55.84 -5.43 -23.38
C VAL A 645 -56.21 -4.29 -22.44
N LEU A 646 -56.11 -4.53 -21.13
CA LEU A 646 -56.24 -3.54 -20.07
C LEU A 646 -54.90 -3.35 -19.37
N GLU A 647 -54.46 -2.12 -19.16
CA GLU A 647 -53.25 -1.76 -18.41
C GLU A 647 -53.61 -0.70 -17.35
N ALA A 648 -53.46 -1.05 -16.08
CA ALA A 648 -53.80 -0.19 -14.94
C ALA A 648 -52.54 0.35 -14.27
N TYR A 649 -52.57 1.63 -13.89
CA TYR A 649 -51.46 2.38 -13.29
C TYR A 649 -51.88 3.00 -11.95
N ASN A 650 -50.99 3.04 -10.97
CA ASN A 650 -51.23 3.66 -9.65
C ASN A 650 -51.09 5.19 -9.62
N SER A 651 -50.80 5.80 -10.78
CA SER A 651 -50.63 7.23 -10.97
C SER A 651 -51.34 7.66 -12.25
N THR A 652 -51.78 8.93 -12.30
CA THR A 652 -52.28 9.56 -13.53
C THR A 652 -51.14 9.84 -14.52
N SER A 653 -49.89 9.90 -14.05
CA SER A 653 -48.71 9.90 -14.92
C SER A 653 -48.40 8.49 -15.41
N ILE A 654 -48.80 8.22 -16.65
CA ILE A 654 -48.59 6.93 -17.34
C ILE A 654 -47.12 6.74 -17.69
N VAL A 655 -46.40 6.04 -16.81
CA VAL A 655 -45.05 5.50 -17.07
C VAL A 655 -45.00 4.03 -16.65
N PRO A 656 -44.20 3.17 -17.33
CA PRO A 656 -44.18 1.73 -17.05
C PRO A 656 -43.94 1.37 -15.58
N ALA A 657 -43.04 2.08 -14.89
CA ALA A 657 -42.74 1.87 -13.48
C ALA A 657 -43.94 2.01 -12.52
N ASN A 658 -45.02 2.69 -12.94
CA ASN A 658 -46.26 2.88 -12.17
C ASN A 658 -47.35 1.83 -12.50
N GLY A 659 -47.07 0.90 -13.41
CA GLY A 659 -48.00 -0.17 -13.77
C GLY A 659 -48.28 -1.11 -12.60
N VAL A 660 -49.56 -1.41 -12.35
CA VAL A 660 -50.00 -2.32 -11.27
C VAL A 660 -50.74 -3.56 -11.76
N GLY A 661 -51.18 -3.58 -13.02
CA GLY A 661 -51.79 -4.77 -13.60
C GLY A 661 -51.96 -4.67 -15.10
N ARG A 662 -51.80 -5.80 -15.79
CA ARG A 662 -52.15 -5.97 -17.20
C ARG A 662 -53.13 -7.13 -17.31
N THR A 663 -54.13 -7.01 -18.17
CA THR A 663 -55.10 -8.10 -18.37
C THR A 663 -55.46 -8.17 -19.82
N THR A 664 -55.14 -9.29 -20.46
CA THR A 664 -55.52 -9.57 -21.85
C THR A 664 -56.66 -10.56 -21.83
N ILE A 665 -57.80 -10.18 -22.40
CA ILE A 665 -59.01 -10.99 -22.48
C ILE A 665 -59.28 -11.22 -23.96
N ASN A 666 -58.99 -12.44 -24.42
CA ASN A 666 -59.42 -12.90 -25.72
C ASN A 666 -60.83 -13.47 -25.55
N PHE A 667 -61.77 -13.20 -26.45
CA PHE A 667 -63.09 -13.83 -26.41
C PHE A 667 -63.63 -14.09 -27.81
N VAL A 668 -64.47 -15.13 -27.91
CA VAL A 668 -65.08 -15.63 -29.14
C VAL A 668 -66.60 -15.51 -28.98
N VAL A 669 -67.35 -15.68 -30.08
CA VAL A 669 -68.81 -15.64 -30.04
C VAL A 669 -69.45 -16.95 -30.65
N ALA A 670 -69.88 -17.97 -29.83
CA ALA A 670 -70.27 -19.40 -30.18
C ALA A 670 -70.98 -20.30 -29.04
N ASN A 671 -70.76 -21.67 -28.80
CA ASN A 671 -71.36 -22.66 -27.75
C ASN A 671 -70.82 -24.21 -27.62
N LEU A 672 -70.80 -25.01 -26.46
CA LEU A 672 -70.39 -26.51 -26.25
C LEU A 672 -70.75 -27.37 -24.89
N ARG A 673 -70.38 -28.72 -24.68
CA ARG A 673 -70.64 -29.73 -23.49
C ARG A 673 -69.60 -30.95 -23.17
N VAL A 674 -69.80 -31.93 -22.20
CA VAL A 674 -68.77 -32.87 -21.45
C VAL A 674 -69.21 -34.35 -20.88
N ASN A 675 -68.35 -35.28 -20.27
CA ASN A 675 -68.55 -36.76 -19.82
C ASN A 675 -67.89 -37.41 -18.45
N GLN A 676 -67.53 -38.75 -18.25
CA GLN A 676 -67.43 -39.62 -16.94
C GLN A 676 -66.21 -40.65 -16.52
N ALA A 677 -66.33 -41.82 -15.76
CA ALA A 677 -65.23 -42.60 -14.96
C ALA A 677 -65.37 -44.09 -14.24
N PRO A 678 -64.28 -44.87 -13.78
CA PRO A 678 -64.19 -46.35 -13.32
C PRO A 678 -63.72 -46.81 -11.83
N VAL A 679 -63.55 -48.13 -11.48
CA VAL A 679 -63.28 -48.74 -10.07
C VAL A 679 -62.38 -50.03 -9.87
N VAL A 680 -62.06 -50.46 -8.60
CA VAL A 680 -61.23 -51.67 -8.16
C VAL A 680 -62.06 -52.85 -7.63
N VAL A 681 -61.59 -54.10 -7.80
CA VAL A 681 -62.29 -55.36 -7.44
C VAL A 681 -61.54 -56.37 -6.55
N THR A 682 -60.20 -56.52 -6.58
CA THR A 682 -59.45 -57.57 -5.80
C THR A 682 -58.07 -57.08 -5.28
N LYS A 683 -57.45 -57.74 -4.28
CA LYS A 683 -56.14 -57.39 -3.66
C LYS A 683 -55.03 -58.45 -3.88
N ILE A 684 -53.77 -58.07 -3.68
CA ILE A 684 -52.53 -58.84 -3.96
C ILE A 684 -51.76 -59.16 -2.66
N THR A 685 -50.92 -60.21 -2.61
CA THR A 685 -50.17 -60.70 -1.43
C THR A 685 -48.62 -60.71 -1.59
N ASP A 686 -47.90 -60.71 -0.46
CA ASP A 686 -46.43 -60.49 -0.33
C ASP A 686 -45.50 -61.62 -0.83
N GLN A 687 -44.21 -61.31 -1.09
CA GLN A 687 -43.23 -62.12 -1.85
C GLN A 687 -41.76 -62.12 -1.30
N GLN A 688 -40.83 -62.96 -1.82
CA GLN A 688 -39.40 -63.06 -1.37
C GLN A 688 -38.38 -63.49 -2.47
N ALA A 689 -37.11 -63.02 -2.40
CA ALA A 689 -35.97 -63.31 -3.29
C ALA A 689 -34.58 -63.34 -2.56
N THR A 690 -33.45 -63.34 -3.28
CA THR A 690 -32.05 -63.37 -2.74
C THR A 690 -31.08 -62.61 -3.65
N ILE A 691 -30.01 -62.00 -3.13
CA ILE A 691 -29.13 -61.09 -3.89
C ILE A 691 -28.47 -61.81 -5.07
N ASN A 692 -28.42 -61.16 -6.23
CA ASN A 692 -27.83 -61.67 -7.46
C ASN A 692 -28.40 -63.05 -7.92
N ARG A 693 -29.65 -63.37 -7.55
CA ARG A 693 -30.43 -64.55 -8.01
C ARG A 693 -31.77 -64.10 -8.60
N ASN A 694 -32.28 -64.80 -9.61
CA ASN A 694 -33.42 -64.37 -10.43
C ASN A 694 -34.80 -64.67 -9.80
N PHE A 695 -35.81 -63.82 -10.03
CA PHE A 695 -37.18 -63.85 -9.46
C PHE A 695 -38.26 -63.39 -10.48
N ILE A 696 -39.50 -63.92 -10.43
CA ILE A 696 -40.63 -63.58 -11.33
C ILE A 696 -42.01 -63.65 -10.60
N PHE A 697 -42.95 -62.73 -10.90
CA PHE A 697 -44.35 -62.70 -10.39
C PHE A 697 -45.34 -62.07 -11.41
N ILE A 698 -46.64 -62.41 -11.37
CA ILE A 698 -47.69 -61.94 -12.32
C ILE A 698 -48.94 -61.41 -11.58
N ILE A 699 -49.47 -60.26 -12.00
CA ILE A 699 -50.67 -59.60 -11.45
C ILE A 699 -51.95 -60.17 -12.09
N PRO A 700 -52.97 -60.60 -11.31
CA PRO A 700 -54.25 -61.07 -11.84
C PRO A 700 -55.08 -59.99 -12.56
N THR A 701 -55.74 -60.37 -13.65
CA THR A 701 -56.56 -59.46 -14.47
C THR A 701 -57.90 -59.07 -13.84
N SER A 702 -58.42 -59.83 -12.88
CA SER A 702 -59.70 -59.58 -12.18
C SER A 702 -59.63 -58.45 -11.12
N THR A 703 -58.65 -57.55 -11.24
CA THR A 703 -58.34 -56.54 -10.21
C THR A 703 -59.15 -55.23 -10.38
N PHE A 704 -59.70 -54.90 -11.56
CA PHE A 704 -60.36 -53.61 -11.87
C PHE A 704 -61.58 -53.73 -12.81
N GLN A 705 -62.51 -52.76 -12.81
CA GLN A 705 -63.74 -52.72 -13.65
C GLN A 705 -64.22 -51.28 -13.97
N ASP A 706 -64.88 -51.08 -15.12
CA ASP A 706 -65.52 -49.83 -15.56
C ASP A 706 -67.02 -50.02 -15.92
N LYS A 707 -67.82 -48.95 -15.99
CA LYS A 707 -69.29 -48.98 -16.14
C LYS A 707 -69.86 -48.32 -17.40
N ASP A 708 -69.34 -47.17 -17.84
CA ASP A 708 -69.69 -46.52 -19.10
C ASP A 708 -68.58 -46.64 -20.16
N GLY A 709 -67.47 -47.31 -19.83
CA GLY A 709 -66.34 -47.58 -20.72
C GLY A 709 -65.63 -48.92 -20.49
N GLN A 710 -64.32 -48.95 -20.74
CA GLN A 710 -63.41 -50.08 -20.55
C GLN A 710 -62.04 -49.65 -19.98
N ILE A 711 -61.43 -50.50 -19.15
CA ILE A 711 -60.07 -50.29 -18.61
C ILE A 711 -59.01 -50.38 -19.72
N SER A 712 -58.17 -49.35 -19.85
CA SER A 712 -57.24 -49.14 -20.96
C SER A 712 -55.76 -49.40 -20.66
N ARG A 713 -55.26 -49.18 -19.43
CA ARG A 713 -53.86 -49.50 -19.03
C ARG A 713 -53.66 -49.72 -17.54
N LEU A 714 -52.52 -50.34 -17.18
CA LEU A 714 -52.01 -50.47 -15.81
C LEU A 714 -50.60 -49.85 -15.64
N VAL A 715 -50.27 -49.38 -14.43
CA VAL A 715 -48.94 -48.83 -14.05
C VAL A 715 -48.48 -49.42 -12.71
N VAL A 716 -47.18 -49.74 -12.56
CA VAL A 716 -46.61 -50.37 -11.34
C VAL A 716 -45.37 -49.60 -10.85
N THR A 717 -45.21 -49.39 -9.54
CA THR A 717 -44.06 -48.68 -8.93
C THR A 717 -43.61 -49.32 -7.60
N GLY A 718 -42.37 -49.06 -7.15
CA GLY A 718 -41.87 -49.46 -5.82
C GLY A 718 -40.94 -50.69 -5.76
N LEU A 719 -40.32 -51.09 -6.88
CA LEU A 719 -39.45 -52.27 -6.96
C LEU A 719 -37.99 -51.99 -6.53
N PRO A 720 -37.25 -53.01 -6.02
CA PRO A 720 -35.82 -52.90 -5.74
C PRO A 720 -34.95 -52.88 -7.00
N ALA A 721 -33.72 -52.36 -6.86
CA ALA A 721 -32.74 -52.33 -7.94
C ALA A 721 -32.44 -53.74 -8.49
N GLY A 722 -32.44 -53.86 -9.82
CA GLY A 722 -32.33 -55.15 -10.53
C GLY A 722 -33.67 -55.80 -10.92
N MET A 723 -34.80 -55.19 -10.57
CA MET A 723 -36.15 -55.66 -10.91
C MET A 723 -36.88 -54.68 -11.87
N VAL A 724 -37.77 -55.20 -12.72
CA VAL A 724 -38.60 -54.43 -13.67
C VAL A 724 -40.05 -54.94 -13.69
N ALA A 725 -40.98 -54.11 -14.18
CA ALA A 725 -42.38 -54.48 -14.40
C ALA A 725 -42.85 -54.10 -15.82
N ASN A 726 -43.52 -55.03 -16.52
CA ASN A 726 -44.11 -54.82 -17.85
C ASN A 726 -45.45 -55.52 -17.97
N SER A 727 -46.50 -54.81 -18.41
CA SER A 727 -47.83 -55.37 -18.74
C SER A 727 -48.42 -56.34 -17.70
N GLY A 728 -48.21 -56.07 -16.41
CA GLY A 728 -48.68 -56.90 -15.30
C GLY A 728 -47.71 -57.97 -14.79
N VAL A 729 -46.50 -58.09 -15.33
CA VAL A 729 -45.47 -59.04 -14.89
C VAL A 729 -44.29 -58.31 -14.24
N ILE A 730 -43.80 -58.81 -13.11
CA ILE A 730 -42.63 -58.31 -12.36
C ILE A 730 -41.51 -59.36 -12.45
N SER A 731 -40.27 -58.98 -12.78
CA SER A 731 -39.13 -59.91 -12.88
C SER A 731 -37.75 -59.26 -12.72
N GLY A 732 -36.72 -60.06 -12.42
CA GLY A 732 -35.32 -59.63 -12.37
C GLY A 732 -34.49 -60.31 -11.27
N ALA A 733 -33.28 -59.82 -11.03
CA ALA A 733 -32.39 -60.30 -9.96
C ALA A 733 -31.97 -59.13 -9.06
N PRO A 734 -32.39 -59.09 -7.77
CA PRO A 734 -32.17 -57.92 -6.93
C PRO A 734 -30.70 -57.80 -6.52
N THR A 735 -30.16 -56.58 -6.58
CA THR A 735 -28.75 -56.27 -6.26
C THR A 735 -28.56 -55.68 -4.87
N VAL A 736 -29.63 -55.57 -4.06
CA VAL A 736 -29.62 -55.01 -2.70
C VAL A 736 -30.48 -55.86 -1.77
N ALA A 737 -29.95 -56.22 -0.59
CA ALA A 737 -30.70 -56.91 0.46
C ALA A 737 -31.63 -55.93 1.21
N GLY A 738 -32.87 -56.32 1.51
CA GLY A 738 -33.86 -55.44 2.16
C GLY A 738 -35.31 -55.89 2.00
N ASN A 739 -36.26 -55.03 2.41
CA ASN A 739 -37.72 -55.17 2.24
C ASN A 739 -38.27 -53.99 1.41
N PHE A 740 -39.22 -54.21 0.49
CA PHE A 740 -39.69 -53.21 -0.49
C PHE A 740 -41.22 -53.27 -0.71
N THR A 741 -41.90 -52.13 -0.83
CA THR A 741 -43.37 -52.02 -1.00
C THR A 741 -43.76 -51.55 -2.40
N VAL A 742 -44.69 -52.26 -3.06
CA VAL A 742 -45.05 -52.13 -4.47
C VAL A 742 -46.50 -51.64 -4.65
N THR A 743 -46.77 -50.78 -5.64
CA THR A 743 -48.07 -50.14 -5.94
C THR A 743 -48.53 -50.38 -7.39
N VAL A 744 -49.85 -50.45 -7.64
CA VAL A 744 -50.47 -50.68 -8.96
C VAL A 744 -51.65 -49.70 -9.21
N GLU A 745 -51.79 -49.14 -10.41
CA GLU A 745 -52.85 -48.18 -10.84
C GLU A 745 -53.49 -48.55 -12.19
N ALA A 746 -54.78 -48.22 -12.41
CA ALA A 746 -55.57 -48.52 -13.63
C ALA A 746 -56.36 -47.30 -14.16
N PHE A 747 -56.62 -47.24 -15.48
CA PHE A 747 -57.33 -46.14 -16.19
C PHE A 747 -58.43 -46.65 -17.13
N ASP A 748 -59.46 -45.85 -17.49
CA ASP A 748 -60.49 -46.14 -18.51
C ASP A 748 -60.16 -45.59 -19.93
N ASN A 749 -61.14 -45.59 -20.84
CA ASN A 749 -61.02 -45.06 -22.21
C ASN A 749 -61.34 -43.55 -22.38
N GLU A 750 -61.72 -42.83 -21.31
CA GLU A 750 -61.88 -41.35 -21.32
C GLU A 750 -60.95 -40.63 -20.32
N ASN A 751 -59.98 -41.38 -19.74
CA ASN A 751 -58.88 -41.03 -18.85
C ASN A 751 -59.15 -40.86 -17.33
N ALA A 752 -60.18 -41.48 -16.75
CA ALA A 752 -60.33 -41.57 -15.28
C ALA A 752 -59.72 -42.88 -14.69
N SER A 753 -59.43 -42.95 -13.37
CA SER A 753 -58.46 -43.94 -12.80
C SER A 753 -58.57 -44.33 -11.30
N VAL A 754 -57.85 -45.40 -10.86
CA VAL A 754 -57.90 -46.00 -9.49
C VAL A 754 -56.69 -46.94 -9.09
N LYS A 755 -56.42 -47.33 -7.80
CA LYS A 755 -55.11 -47.96 -7.31
C LYS A 755 -55.13 -49.08 -6.20
N THR A 756 -54.02 -49.85 -5.98
CA THR A 756 -53.76 -50.92 -4.91
C THR A 756 -52.25 -51.27 -4.61
N GLN A 757 -51.85 -52.11 -3.59
CA GLN A 757 -50.43 -52.33 -3.08
C GLN A 757 -50.03 -53.72 -2.41
N PHE A 758 -48.71 -54.10 -2.28
CA PHE A 758 -48.12 -55.30 -1.54
C PHE A 758 -46.56 -55.24 -1.22
N LEU A 759 -45.88 -56.25 -0.58
CA LEU A 759 -44.43 -56.27 -0.11
C LEU A 759 -43.47 -57.38 -0.71
N LEU A 760 -42.11 -57.19 -0.71
CA LEU A 760 -41.02 -58.11 -1.20
C LEU A 760 -39.67 -58.08 -0.37
N LYS A 761 -38.86 -59.18 -0.22
CA LYS A 761 -37.65 -59.34 0.70
C LYS A 761 -36.36 -60.08 0.16
N VAL A 762 -35.07 -59.79 0.57
CA VAL A 762 -33.74 -60.25 -0.07
C VAL A 762 -32.46 -60.53 0.88
N LEU A 763 -31.37 -61.33 0.53
CA LEU A 763 -30.19 -61.92 1.37
C LEU A 763 -28.73 -62.15 0.69
N SER A 764 -27.56 -62.55 1.36
CA SER A 764 -26.05 -62.46 0.94
C SER A 764 -24.95 -63.66 1.15
N VAL A 765 -23.56 -63.48 1.09
CA VAL A 765 -22.36 -64.50 1.03
C VAL A 765 -20.88 -64.07 1.54
N ASN A 766 -19.83 -64.97 1.62
CA ASN A 766 -18.43 -64.89 2.28
C ASN A 766 -17.10 -64.84 1.38
N GLN A 767 -15.87 -64.47 1.90
CA GLN A 767 -14.55 -64.21 1.21
C GLN A 767 -13.23 -64.77 1.90
N SER A 768 -12.04 -64.14 1.67
CA SER A 768 -10.68 -64.59 2.09
C SER A 768 -9.70 -63.40 2.38
N PRO A 769 -8.54 -63.60 3.06
CA PRO A 769 -7.74 -62.51 3.63
C PRO A 769 -6.69 -61.94 2.69
N ILE A 770 -6.25 -60.72 3.00
CA ILE A 770 -5.31 -59.91 2.24
C ILE A 770 -4.09 -59.51 3.08
N VAL A 771 -2.94 -59.26 2.41
CA VAL A 771 -1.80 -58.58 3.02
C VAL A 771 -2.10 -57.08 3.09
N VAL A 772 -1.93 -56.50 4.28
CA VAL A 772 -2.22 -55.08 4.54
C VAL A 772 -0.95 -54.24 4.49
N THR A 773 0.21 -54.80 4.86
CA THR A 773 1.49 -54.09 4.96
C THR A 773 2.66 -55.04 4.74
N THR A 774 3.80 -54.54 4.26
CA THR A 774 5.05 -55.29 4.09
C THR A 774 6.09 -54.89 5.13
N ILE A 775 6.94 -55.83 5.57
CA ILE A 775 8.06 -55.56 6.48
C ILE A 775 9.24 -55.00 5.67
N PRO A 776 9.88 -53.88 6.08
CA PRO A 776 11.07 -53.35 5.42
C PRO A 776 12.35 -54.11 5.81
N ASP A 777 13.35 -54.09 4.94
CA ASP A 777 14.65 -54.75 5.17
C ASP A 777 15.39 -54.17 6.40
N GLN A 778 16.18 -55.02 7.07
CA GLN A 778 16.76 -54.81 8.39
C GLN A 778 18.29 -55.01 8.41
N VAL A 779 18.99 -54.38 9.36
CA VAL A 779 20.47 -54.52 9.51
C VAL A 779 20.86 -54.60 10.98
N THR A 780 21.88 -55.41 11.30
CA THR A 780 22.51 -55.52 12.64
C THR A 780 24.02 -55.81 12.54
N VAL A 781 24.70 -56.07 13.65
CA VAL A 781 26.15 -56.32 13.78
C VAL A 781 26.36 -57.65 14.52
N VAL A 782 27.42 -58.39 14.17
CA VAL A 782 27.75 -59.69 14.82
C VAL A 782 27.85 -59.52 16.34
N GLN A 783 27.21 -60.42 17.09
CA GLN A 783 27.12 -60.42 18.57
C GLN A 783 26.39 -59.23 19.24
N GLN A 784 25.89 -58.26 18.46
CA GLN A 784 24.97 -57.23 18.97
C GLN A 784 23.60 -57.84 19.25
N ALA A 785 22.92 -57.36 20.31
CA ALA A 785 21.53 -57.73 20.57
C ALA A 785 20.63 -57.12 19.48
N TYR A 786 19.82 -57.96 18.83
CA TYR A 786 18.86 -57.57 17.82
C TYR A 786 17.45 -57.89 18.31
N GLU A 787 16.53 -56.95 18.10
CA GLU A 787 15.12 -57.07 18.47
C GLU A 787 14.25 -56.33 17.44
N TYR A 788 13.18 -56.96 16.96
CA TYR A 788 12.22 -56.39 16.01
C TYR A 788 10.81 -56.98 16.20
N GLU A 789 9.77 -56.16 16.21
CA GLU A 789 8.39 -56.60 16.42
C GLU A 789 7.60 -56.64 15.10
N ILE A 790 6.96 -57.77 14.80
CA ILE A 790 6.07 -57.96 13.65
C ILE A 790 4.66 -57.55 14.08
N THR A 791 4.10 -56.50 13.47
CA THR A 791 2.82 -55.96 13.89
C THR A 791 1.64 -56.92 13.59
N PRO A 792 0.68 -57.12 14.52
CA PRO A 792 -0.39 -58.13 14.35
C PRO A 792 -1.32 -57.90 13.16
N ASN A 793 -1.38 -56.68 12.63
CA ASN A 793 -2.29 -56.24 11.57
C ASN A 793 -1.73 -56.41 10.14
N ILE A 794 -0.62 -57.14 9.98
CA ILE A 794 0.01 -57.36 8.66
C ILE A 794 -0.91 -58.10 7.66
N PHE A 795 -1.91 -58.83 8.16
CA PHE A 795 -2.99 -59.46 7.39
C PHE A 795 -4.36 -59.00 7.89
N ARG A 796 -5.36 -58.92 7.00
CA ARG A 796 -6.76 -58.61 7.32
C ARG A 796 -7.69 -59.53 6.55
N ASP A 797 -8.75 -59.95 7.21
CA ASP A 797 -9.91 -60.58 6.59
C ASP A 797 -11.09 -59.59 6.52
N ASN A 798 -11.96 -59.73 5.51
CA ASN A 798 -13.00 -58.74 5.19
C ASN A 798 -14.37 -59.07 5.79
N ASP A 799 -14.68 -60.36 5.95
CA ASP A 799 -15.90 -60.90 6.56
C ASP A 799 -15.62 -61.75 7.82
N GLY A 800 -14.35 -62.05 8.11
CA GLY A 800 -13.89 -62.75 9.31
C GLY A 800 -12.70 -62.10 10.03
N TYR A 801 -11.79 -62.91 10.58
CA TYR A 801 -10.62 -62.51 11.36
C TYR A 801 -9.44 -63.50 11.24
N ILE A 802 -8.22 -62.99 11.42
CA ILE A 802 -6.97 -63.78 11.37
C ILE A 802 -6.80 -64.59 12.66
N VAL A 803 -6.53 -65.89 12.52
CA VAL A 803 -6.37 -66.87 13.61
C VAL A 803 -4.91 -67.09 14.02
N ARG A 804 -3.94 -67.06 13.09
CA ARG A 804 -2.50 -67.26 13.42
C ARG A 804 -1.53 -66.73 12.37
N VAL A 805 -0.29 -66.48 12.82
CA VAL A 805 0.86 -66.05 11.99
C VAL A 805 2.06 -67.00 12.17
N LEU A 806 2.79 -67.29 11.09
CA LEU A 806 4.00 -68.14 11.08
C LEU A 806 5.20 -67.41 10.44
N VAL A 807 6.43 -67.68 10.89
CA VAL A 807 7.68 -67.04 10.41
C VAL A 807 8.79 -68.07 10.16
N GLN A 808 9.58 -67.89 9.10
CA GLN A 808 10.65 -68.82 8.67
C GLN A 808 11.92 -68.11 8.14
N ASN A 809 13.04 -68.84 8.04
CA ASN A 809 14.35 -68.42 7.49
C ASN A 809 15.14 -67.36 8.30
N LEU A 810 15.23 -67.53 9.63
CA LEU A 810 15.99 -66.63 10.51
C LEU A 810 17.50 -66.98 10.59
N PRO A 811 18.39 -65.98 10.78
CA PRO A 811 19.81 -66.22 11.05
C PRO A 811 20.06 -66.93 12.38
N GLN A 812 21.17 -67.68 12.47
CA GLN A 812 21.52 -68.41 13.68
C GLN A 812 21.71 -67.46 14.87
N GLY A 813 20.94 -67.72 15.94
CA GLY A 813 20.92 -66.91 17.15
C GLY A 813 19.77 -65.89 17.23
N ILE A 814 18.89 -65.81 16.22
CA ILE A 814 17.63 -65.05 16.24
C ILE A 814 16.43 -66.00 16.24
N THR A 815 15.41 -65.74 17.07
CA THR A 815 14.18 -66.54 17.20
C THR A 815 12.92 -65.68 17.09
N TYR A 816 11.77 -66.28 16.74
CA TYR A 816 10.46 -65.62 16.73
C TYR A 816 9.58 -66.14 17.88
N ALA A 817 9.14 -65.26 18.76
CA ALA A 817 8.17 -65.55 19.82
C ALA A 817 7.39 -64.29 20.22
N ASN A 818 6.12 -64.42 20.62
CA ASN A 818 5.27 -63.30 21.07
C ASN A 818 5.30 -62.10 20.11
N ASN A 819 5.13 -62.36 18.80
CA ASN A 819 5.21 -61.39 17.71
C ASN A 819 6.57 -60.68 17.53
N LYS A 820 7.63 -61.13 18.22
CA LYS A 820 8.96 -60.48 18.21
C LYS A 820 10.04 -61.42 17.69
N LEU A 821 10.89 -60.89 16.81
CA LEU A 821 12.19 -61.43 16.46
C LEU A 821 13.22 -60.93 17.47
N SER A 822 13.97 -61.81 18.13
CA SER A 822 15.00 -61.40 19.09
C SER A 822 16.18 -62.36 19.18
N GLY A 823 17.34 -61.83 19.63
CA GLY A 823 18.52 -62.62 19.94
C GLY A 823 19.84 -61.93 19.60
N LYS A 824 20.88 -62.71 19.26
CA LYS A 824 22.19 -62.22 18.81
C LYS A 824 22.63 -62.99 17.57
N ALA A 825 22.84 -62.30 16.45
CA ALA A 825 23.30 -62.93 15.22
C ALA A 825 24.75 -63.42 15.38
N ALA A 826 24.95 -64.74 15.21
CA ALA A 826 26.25 -65.38 15.40
C ALA A 826 27.22 -65.21 14.22
N THR A 827 26.72 -64.88 13.02
CA THR A 827 27.50 -64.87 11.78
C THR A 827 27.07 -63.74 10.84
N ALA A 828 28.05 -63.04 10.27
CA ALA A 828 27.83 -62.00 9.25
C ALA A 828 27.20 -62.60 7.97
N GLY A 829 26.27 -61.87 7.34
CA GLY A 829 25.58 -62.34 6.12
C GLY A 829 24.21 -61.68 5.92
N ASP A 830 23.56 -62.01 4.81
CA ASP A 830 22.24 -61.52 4.41
C ASP A 830 21.21 -62.67 4.34
N TYR A 831 20.04 -62.50 4.96
CA TYR A 831 19.04 -63.56 5.17
C TYR A 831 17.65 -63.11 4.69
N LYS A 832 16.89 -63.96 3.98
CA LYS A 832 15.53 -63.63 3.48
C LYS A 832 14.45 -64.34 4.31
N VAL A 833 13.75 -63.57 5.15
CA VAL A 833 12.75 -64.01 6.13
C VAL A 833 11.34 -63.99 5.52
N THR A 834 10.50 -65.01 5.81
CA THR A 834 9.15 -65.17 5.24
C THR A 834 8.08 -65.25 6.34
N VAL A 835 6.88 -64.70 6.10
CA VAL A 835 5.77 -64.56 7.06
C VAL A 835 4.41 -64.96 6.43
N ARG A 836 3.55 -65.70 7.14
CA ARG A 836 2.23 -66.21 6.66
C ARG A 836 1.08 -65.92 7.65
N GLY A 837 -0.13 -65.61 7.16
CA GLY A 837 -1.37 -65.46 7.96
C GLY A 837 -2.53 -66.34 7.47
N ILE A 838 -3.43 -66.74 8.39
CA ILE A 838 -4.56 -67.68 8.15
C ILE A 838 -5.81 -67.21 8.93
N ASP A 839 -7.02 -67.28 8.37
CA ASP A 839 -8.29 -66.83 8.97
C ASP A 839 -9.14 -67.91 9.69
N ASN A 840 -10.34 -67.53 10.12
CA ASN A 840 -11.32 -68.36 10.83
C ASN A 840 -12.15 -69.32 9.96
N GLU A 841 -12.08 -69.24 8.63
CA GLU A 841 -12.63 -70.22 7.68
C GLU A 841 -11.52 -70.98 6.90
N ASN A 842 -10.26 -70.84 7.36
CA ASN A 842 -9.01 -71.45 6.88
C ASN A 842 -8.44 -70.95 5.53
N ALA A 843 -8.83 -69.79 5.01
CA ALA A 843 -8.08 -69.17 3.90
C ALA A 843 -6.83 -68.41 4.41
N SER A 844 -5.83 -68.17 3.53
CA SER A 844 -4.48 -67.76 3.96
C SER A 844 -3.63 -67.02 2.91
N VAL A 845 -2.64 -66.23 3.35
CA VAL A 845 -1.77 -65.38 2.50
C VAL A 845 -0.34 -65.18 3.10
N GLU A 846 0.67 -64.78 2.30
CA GLU A 846 2.12 -64.74 2.66
C GLU A 846 2.89 -63.46 2.20
N THR A 847 4.04 -63.14 2.82
CA THR A 847 4.97 -62.01 2.49
C THR A 847 6.43 -62.24 2.99
N SER A 848 7.43 -61.42 2.63
CA SER A 848 8.87 -61.61 2.99
C SER A 848 9.76 -60.34 3.00
N PHE A 849 10.90 -60.33 3.73
CA PHE A 849 11.90 -59.23 3.81
C PHE A 849 13.36 -59.73 4.01
N GLN A 850 14.39 -58.85 3.94
CA GLN A 850 15.82 -59.16 4.11
C GLN A 850 16.44 -58.64 5.43
N LEU A 851 17.43 -59.35 5.99
CA LEU A 851 18.18 -58.97 7.21
C LEU A 851 19.71 -59.15 7.03
N SER A 852 20.51 -58.09 7.23
CA SER A 852 21.98 -58.03 7.01
C SER A 852 22.81 -57.89 8.30
N VAL A 853 24.05 -58.43 8.36
CA VAL A 853 24.89 -58.47 9.60
C VAL A 853 26.39 -58.08 9.40
N ARG A 854 26.99 -57.17 10.22
CA ARG A 854 28.34 -56.49 10.02
C ARG A 854 29.42 -56.61 11.16
N SER A 855 30.59 -55.91 11.09
CA SER A 855 31.82 -55.98 12.00
C SER A 855 32.52 -54.59 12.34
N ILE A 856 33.53 -54.49 13.25
CA ILE A 856 34.01 -53.22 13.96
C ILE A 856 35.56 -53.04 14.28
N SER A 857 36.18 -51.82 14.26
CA SER A 857 37.53 -51.47 14.90
C SER A 857 38.20 -50.01 14.88
N SER A 858 37.68 -48.88 15.43
CA SER A 858 38.47 -47.63 15.81
C SER A 858 37.61 -46.45 16.35
N ASN A 859 38.01 -45.62 17.35
CA ASN A 859 37.15 -44.55 17.98
C ASN A 859 37.14 -43.13 17.34
N LEU A 860 35.97 -42.48 17.32
CA LEU A 860 35.61 -41.19 16.71
C LEU A 860 34.60 -40.41 17.60
N PRO A 861 34.49 -39.06 17.50
CA PRO A 861 33.53 -38.29 18.29
C PRO A 861 32.07 -38.52 17.84
N PRO A 862 31.07 -38.40 18.75
CA PRO A 862 29.66 -38.49 18.38
C PRO A 862 29.24 -37.47 17.33
N VAL A 863 28.68 -37.96 16.22
CA VAL A 863 28.17 -37.12 15.13
C VAL A 863 26.66 -36.99 15.26
N ALA A 864 26.13 -35.78 15.11
CA ALA A 864 24.69 -35.57 15.04
C ALA A 864 24.11 -36.31 13.81
N THR A 865 23.21 -37.25 14.03
CA THR A 865 22.63 -38.11 12.97
C THR A 865 21.49 -37.44 12.23
N THR A 866 20.86 -36.46 12.86
CA THR A 866 19.72 -35.71 12.32
C THR A 866 19.80 -34.25 12.76
N THR A 867 19.35 -33.35 11.88
CA THR A 867 19.06 -31.97 12.24
C THR A 867 17.76 -31.94 13.03
N LEU A 868 17.73 -31.20 14.15
CA LEU A 868 16.49 -31.03 14.91
C LEU A 868 15.54 -30.09 14.15
N PRO A 869 14.32 -30.53 13.79
CA PRO A 869 13.37 -29.67 13.11
C PRO A 869 12.90 -28.54 14.02
N THR A 870 12.82 -27.32 13.48
CA THR A 870 12.26 -26.14 14.16
C THR A 870 10.91 -26.48 14.81
N GLN A 871 10.84 -26.30 16.12
CA GLN A 871 9.63 -26.51 16.89
C GLN A 871 8.84 -25.21 17.06
N ARG A 872 7.53 -25.33 17.27
CA ARG A 872 6.64 -24.21 17.58
C ARG A 872 5.75 -24.59 18.76
N VAL A 873 5.51 -23.66 19.67
CA VAL A 873 4.47 -23.78 20.70
C VAL A 873 3.86 -22.42 21.00
N VAL A 874 2.66 -22.41 21.56
CA VAL A 874 1.97 -21.20 21.99
C VAL A 874 2.34 -20.86 23.44
N VAL A 875 2.48 -19.57 23.77
CA VAL A 875 2.63 -19.07 25.15
C VAL A 875 1.56 -19.67 26.06
N GLY A 876 1.94 -20.09 27.27
CA GLY A 876 1.01 -20.71 28.22
C GLY A 876 0.63 -22.16 27.93
N ASN A 877 0.83 -22.66 26.70
CA ASN A 877 0.62 -24.09 26.41
C ASN A 877 1.81 -24.93 26.91
N PRO A 878 1.55 -26.11 27.51
CA PRO A 878 2.60 -27.05 27.83
C PRO A 878 3.25 -27.58 26.53
N PHE A 879 4.56 -27.45 26.46
CA PHE A 879 5.38 -28.01 25.38
C PHE A 879 6.21 -29.17 25.92
N SER A 880 6.30 -30.22 25.12
CA SER A 880 7.18 -31.35 25.35
C SER A 880 7.79 -31.75 24.02
N TYR A 881 9.11 -31.60 23.90
CA TYR A 881 9.87 -32.09 22.76
C TYR A 881 10.91 -33.09 23.22
N THR A 882 10.59 -34.37 23.04
CA THR A 882 11.53 -35.48 23.22
C THR A 882 12.62 -35.38 22.16
N LEU A 883 13.88 -35.25 22.58
CA LEU A 883 15.01 -35.31 21.67
C LEU A 883 15.04 -36.71 21.03
N PRO A 884 15.26 -36.83 19.70
CA PRO A 884 15.30 -38.13 19.04
C PRO A 884 16.30 -39.08 19.71
N GLN A 885 15.89 -40.33 19.98
CA GLN A 885 16.85 -41.35 20.40
C GLN A 885 17.88 -41.57 19.29
N GLY A 886 19.16 -41.59 19.65
CA GLY A 886 20.25 -41.63 18.68
C GLY A 886 20.51 -40.31 17.93
N LEU A 887 19.99 -39.17 18.41
CA LEU A 887 20.30 -37.82 17.91
C LEU A 887 21.80 -37.61 17.65
N PHE A 888 22.63 -38.17 18.52
CA PHE A 888 24.05 -38.36 18.29
C PHE A 888 24.36 -39.84 18.17
N ARG A 889 25.19 -40.18 17.18
CA ARG A 889 25.81 -41.49 17.03
C ARG A 889 27.30 -41.33 17.24
N ASP A 890 27.76 -41.85 18.37
CA ASP A 890 29.12 -42.36 18.51
C ASP A 890 29.38 -43.33 17.33
N PRO A 891 30.35 -43.04 16.44
CA PRO A 891 30.51 -43.82 15.21
C PRO A 891 30.93 -45.28 15.45
N GLU A 892 31.32 -45.63 16.67
CA GLU A 892 31.73 -46.97 17.12
C GLU A 892 30.65 -47.71 17.89
N GLY A 893 29.54 -47.01 18.21
CA GLY A 893 28.41 -47.58 18.93
C GLY A 893 28.54 -47.50 20.46
N GLY A 894 29.41 -46.63 20.99
CA GLY A 894 29.37 -46.24 22.39
C GLY A 894 28.08 -45.49 22.76
N THR A 895 27.78 -45.43 24.05
CA THR A 895 26.60 -44.72 24.57
C THR A 895 26.87 -43.22 24.67
N VAL A 896 26.04 -42.39 24.05
CA VAL A 896 26.18 -40.93 24.08
C VAL A 896 25.37 -40.30 25.21
N ARG A 897 26.02 -39.49 26.07
CA ARG A 897 25.37 -38.66 27.09
C ARG A 897 24.99 -37.29 26.53
N LEU A 898 23.74 -36.87 26.70
CA LEU A 898 23.26 -35.56 26.24
C LEU A 898 23.33 -34.46 27.31
N GLU A 899 23.49 -33.22 26.85
CA GLU A 899 23.42 -31.99 27.64
C GLU A 899 22.71 -30.89 26.83
N VAL A 900 21.87 -30.09 27.48
CA VAL A 900 21.03 -29.08 26.83
C VAL A 900 21.17 -27.73 27.53
N SER A 901 21.32 -26.65 26.76
CA SER A 901 21.48 -25.28 27.28
C SER A 901 20.75 -24.25 26.41
N ASN A 902 20.69 -23.01 26.90
CA ASN A 902 19.94 -21.89 26.30
C ASN A 902 18.42 -22.15 26.19
N LEU A 903 17.84 -22.75 27.24
CA LEU A 903 16.39 -22.96 27.36
C LEU A 903 15.66 -21.65 27.71
N PRO A 904 14.44 -21.42 27.18
CA PRO A 904 13.62 -20.28 27.59
C PRO A 904 13.18 -20.39 29.06
N SER A 905 12.82 -19.26 29.68
CA SER A 905 12.24 -19.27 31.03
C SER A 905 10.96 -20.09 31.07
N GLY A 906 10.85 -21.00 32.05
CA GLY A 906 9.75 -21.97 32.14
C GLY A 906 10.01 -23.32 31.47
N PHE A 907 11.16 -23.53 30.82
CA PHE A 907 11.59 -24.82 30.26
C PHE A 907 12.72 -25.48 31.04
N VAL A 908 12.66 -26.81 31.13
CA VAL A 908 13.71 -27.68 31.68
C VAL A 908 13.98 -28.86 30.75
N TYR A 909 15.20 -29.37 30.76
CA TYR A 909 15.54 -30.64 30.10
C TYR A 909 15.52 -31.77 31.13
N ALA A 910 14.60 -32.72 30.96
CA ALA A 910 14.42 -33.87 31.86
C ALA A 910 13.99 -35.11 31.08
N ASN A 911 14.48 -36.29 31.48
CA ASN A 911 14.09 -37.58 30.91
C ASN A 911 14.17 -37.68 29.37
N GLY A 912 15.14 -36.99 28.75
CA GLY A 912 15.32 -36.98 27.30
C GLY A 912 14.43 -35.98 26.54
N ALA A 913 13.63 -35.19 27.24
CA ALA A 913 12.74 -34.19 26.65
C ALA A 913 12.97 -32.78 27.19
N ILE A 914 12.77 -31.78 26.33
CA ILE A 914 12.63 -30.38 26.72
C ILE A 914 11.15 -30.19 27.06
N ILE A 915 10.85 -29.95 28.34
CA ILE A 915 9.49 -29.89 28.88
C ILE A 915 9.27 -28.59 29.65
N GLY A 916 8.05 -28.06 29.59
CA GLY A 916 7.67 -26.88 30.35
C GLY A 916 6.64 -26.00 29.63
N THR A 917 6.49 -24.78 30.13
CA THR A 917 5.57 -23.78 29.61
C THR A 917 6.28 -22.42 29.63
N SER A 918 6.54 -21.83 28.47
CA SER A 918 7.02 -20.44 28.42
C SER A 918 5.85 -19.47 28.61
N SER A 919 6.07 -18.45 29.43
CA SER A 919 5.21 -17.28 29.59
C SER A 919 5.58 -16.12 28.65
N VAL A 920 6.55 -16.31 27.76
CA VAL A 920 7.09 -15.27 26.87
C VAL A 920 7.20 -15.79 25.44
N ALA A 921 6.66 -15.04 24.49
CA ALA A 921 6.82 -15.31 23.06
C ALA A 921 8.22 -14.91 22.57
N GLY A 922 8.79 -15.65 21.63
CA GLY A 922 10.11 -15.40 21.05
C GLY A 922 10.69 -16.58 20.26
N GLU A 923 11.74 -16.31 19.48
CA GLU A 923 12.58 -17.35 18.86
C GLU A 923 13.75 -17.69 19.80
N TYR A 924 13.91 -18.96 20.15
CA TYR A 924 14.96 -19.44 21.04
C TYR A 924 15.82 -20.51 20.34
N LYS A 925 17.15 -20.32 20.34
CA LYS A 925 18.12 -21.27 19.77
C LYS A 925 18.74 -22.12 20.87
N ILE A 926 18.10 -23.25 21.14
CA ILE A 926 18.49 -24.23 22.17
C ILE A 926 19.68 -25.04 21.64
N VAL A 927 20.71 -25.24 22.47
CA VAL A 927 21.94 -25.97 22.10
C VAL A 927 21.93 -27.34 22.76
N VAL A 928 22.21 -28.39 21.99
CA VAL A 928 22.30 -29.78 22.46
C VAL A 928 23.69 -30.35 22.15
N ARG A 929 24.37 -30.89 23.17
CA ARG A 929 25.67 -31.56 23.06
C ARG A 929 25.55 -33.05 23.36
N GLY A 930 26.31 -33.88 22.65
CA GLY A 930 26.40 -35.32 22.87
C GLY A 930 27.83 -35.77 23.08
N TYR A 931 28.13 -36.36 24.25
CA TYR A 931 29.46 -36.85 24.67
C TYR A 931 29.56 -38.38 24.60
N ASP A 932 30.63 -38.94 24.04
CA ASP A 932 30.91 -40.38 24.10
C ASP A 932 31.40 -40.84 25.49
N GLY A 933 31.61 -42.15 25.64
CA GLY A 933 32.15 -42.76 26.86
C GLY A 933 33.62 -42.44 27.16
N LEU A 934 34.32 -41.73 26.26
CA LEU A 934 35.73 -41.32 26.38
C LEU A 934 35.89 -39.79 26.51
N GLY A 935 34.79 -39.03 26.45
CA GLY A 935 34.72 -37.59 26.67
C GLY A 935 34.74 -36.72 25.41
N ALA A 936 34.82 -37.28 24.20
CA ALA A 936 34.71 -36.51 22.97
C ALA A 936 33.25 -36.15 22.68
N PHE A 937 32.98 -35.00 22.04
CA PHE A 937 31.61 -34.53 21.84
C PHE A 937 31.35 -33.91 20.47
N GLY A 938 30.09 -34.00 20.05
CA GLY A 938 29.50 -33.19 18.97
C GLY A 938 28.38 -32.29 19.51
N GLU A 939 27.96 -31.31 18.71
CA GLU A 939 26.83 -30.43 19.05
C GLU A 939 25.88 -30.18 17.88
N THR A 940 24.63 -29.82 18.20
CA THR A 940 23.55 -29.49 17.26
C THR A 940 22.59 -28.50 17.92
N THR A 941 21.72 -27.83 17.16
CA THR A 941 20.80 -26.83 17.67
C THR A 941 19.34 -27.12 17.33
N LEU A 942 18.44 -26.67 18.20
CA LEU A 942 16.99 -26.65 18.00
C LEU A 942 16.50 -25.20 18.07
N THR A 943 15.85 -24.74 17.01
CA THR A 943 15.07 -23.49 17.06
C THR A 943 13.66 -23.78 17.60
N LEU A 944 13.28 -23.14 18.71
CA LEU A 944 11.93 -23.15 19.26
C LEU A 944 11.30 -21.76 19.09
N TRP A 945 10.21 -21.69 18.34
CA TRP A 945 9.34 -20.52 18.31
C TRP A 945 8.27 -20.66 19.38
N VAL A 946 8.31 -19.81 20.40
CA VAL A 946 7.15 -19.60 21.26
C VAL A 946 6.33 -18.48 20.62
N THR A 947 5.19 -18.82 20.02
CA THR A 947 4.26 -17.87 19.40
C THR A 947 3.13 -17.53 20.37
N LEU A 948 2.33 -16.50 20.07
CA LEU A 948 1.03 -16.34 20.73
C LEU A 948 0.03 -17.34 20.15
N SER A 949 -1.11 -17.54 20.83
CA SER A 949 -2.28 -18.16 20.21
C SER A 949 -2.76 -17.26 19.08
N ASN A 950 -3.21 -17.84 17.96
CA ASN A 950 -3.88 -17.08 16.91
C ASN A 950 -5.20 -16.51 17.49
N GLY A 951 -5.13 -15.29 18.03
CA GLY A 951 -6.20 -14.67 18.80
C GLY A 951 -5.75 -13.48 19.65
N ASN A 952 -4.62 -13.59 20.37
CA ASN A 952 -4.17 -12.52 21.28
C ASN A 952 -3.59 -11.32 20.52
N ILE A 953 -4.10 -10.11 20.77
CA ILE A 953 -3.63 -8.87 20.16
C ILE A 953 -2.74 -8.15 21.20
N PRO A 954 -1.46 -7.88 20.89
CA PRO A 954 -0.60 -7.17 21.83
C PRO A 954 -1.20 -5.82 22.27
N PRO A 955 -0.93 -5.36 23.51
CA PRO A 955 -1.30 -4.03 23.94
C PRO A 955 -0.92 -2.95 22.92
N VAL A 956 -1.79 -1.98 22.71
CA VAL A 956 -1.51 -0.81 21.88
C VAL A 956 -1.22 0.39 22.75
N ILE A 957 -0.28 1.23 22.31
CA ILE A 957 -0.06 2.56 22.88
C ILE A 957 -1.21 3.45 22.37
N VAL A 958 -2.08 3.87 23.28
CA VAL A 958 -3.22 4.76 23.04
C VAL A 958 -2.77 6.22 23.07
N THR A 959 -1.94 6.55 24.07
CA THR A 959 -1.41 7.89 24.30
C THR A 959 0.07 7.76 24.51
N GLN A 960 0.89 8.37 23.64
CA GLN A 960 2.32 8.31 23.82
C GLN A 960 2.77 9.12 25.04
N ILE A 961 3.70 8.58 25.81
CA ILE A 961 4.39 9.30 26.88
C ILE A 961 5.37 10.28 26.21
N PRO A 962 5.18 11.61 26.32
CA PRO A 962 6.09 12.56 25.69
C PRO A 962 7.45 12.57 26.42
N ASP A 963 8.49 12.96 25.69
CA ASP A 963 9.80 13.24 26.26
C ASP A 963 9.69 14.24 27.43
N GLN A 964 10.47 14.02 28.47
CA GLN A 964 10.47 14.81 29.69
C GLN A 964 11.80 15.54 29.88
N GLU A 965 11.73 16.75 30.39
CA GLU A 965 12.89 17.51 30.85
C GLU A 965 12.98 17.41 32.38
N ALA A 966 14.18 17.25 32.90
CA ALA A 966 14.48 17.29 34.33
C ALA A 966 15.75 18.11 34.55
N VAL A 967 15.95 18.65 35.76
CA VAL A 967 17.12 19.46 36.10
C VAL A 967 17.91 18.76 37.19
N VAL A 968 19.25 18.74 37.07
CA VAL A 968 20.12 18.12 38.09
C VAL A 968 19.87 18.75 39.46
N GLY A 969 19.59 17.91 40.46
CA GLY A 969 19.36 18.34 41.83
C GLY A 969 17.94 18.82 42.16
N GLU A 970 17.04 18.93 41.18
CA GLU A 970 15.62 19.20 41.42
C GLU A 970 14.79 17.91 41.56
N ALA A 971 13.69 17.95 42.30
CA ALA A 971 12.82 16.77 42.45
C ALA A 971 12.00 16.54 41.17
N PHE A 972 12.05 15.31 40.64
CA PHE A 972 11.31 14.88 39.47
C PHE A 972 10.23 13.87 39.84
N SER A 973 9.05 13.99 39.22
CA SER A 973 7.93 13.06 39.36
C SER A 973 7.14 12.99 38.07
N LEU A 974 7.04 11.80 37.47
CA LEU A 974 6.21 11.51 36.30
C LEU A 974 5.30 10.33 36.62
N ASN A 975 3.98 10.52 36.54
CA ASN A 975 3.04 9.41 36.64
C ASN A 975 2.93 8.69 35.29
N ILE A 976 3.03 7.36 35.29
CA ILE A 976 2.81 6.55 34.10
C ILE A 976 1.32 6.23 34.04
N ASP A 977 0.59 6.95 33.18
CA ASP A 977 -0.83 6.67 32.97
C ASP A 977 -0.99 5.31 32.29
N VAL A 978 -1.46 4.32 33.07
CA VAL A 978 -1.73 2.97 32.58
C VAL A 978 -2.83 2.94 31.51
N ASN A 979 -3.68 3.98 31.42
CA ASN A 979 -4.68 4.13 30.35
C ASN A 979 -4.07 4.66 29.04
N GLY A 980 -2.82 5.12 29.07
CA GLY A 980 -2.00 5.37 27.87
C GLY A 980 -1.70 4.09 27.09
N PHE A 981 -1.92 2.92 27.70
CA PHE A 981 -1.90 1.61 27.06
C PHE A 981 -3.32 1.02 27.06
N ARG A 982 -3.65 0.24 26.03
CA ARG A 982 -4.89 -0.54 25.98
C ARG A 982 -4.61 -1.91 25.42
N ASP A 983 -5.06 -2.92 26.13
CA ASP A 983 -5.24 -4.26 25.56
C ASP A 983 -6.51 -4.27 24.68
N PRO A 984 -6.42 -4.63 23.38
CA PRO A 984 -7.57 -4.68 22.49
C PRO A 984 -8.58 -5.81 22.78
N ASP A 985 -8.12 -6.95 23.33
CA ASP A 985 -8.92 -8.17 23.53
C ASP A 985 -8.90 -8.75 24.97
N GLY A 986 -8.13 -8.15 25.88
CA GLY A 986 -8.03 -8.54 27.29
C GLY A 986 -7.91 -7.37 28.28
N ILE A 987 -7.03 -7.51 29.28
CA ILE A 987 -6.69 -6.49 30.27
C ILE A 987 -5.17 -6.41 30.48
N LEU A 988 -4.66 -5.22 30.75
CA LEU A 988 -3.26 -5.03 31.13
C LEU A 988 -2.96 -5.72 32.46
N PHE A 989 -1.97 -6.61 32.46
CA PHE A 989 -1.43 -7.27 33.64
C PHE A 989 -0.48 -6.36 34.43
N GLY A 990 0.25 -5.47 33.74
CA GLY A 990 1.09 -4.48 34.39
C GLY A 990 2.05 -3.75 33.46
N VAL A 991 2.85 -2.86 34.05
CA VAL A 991 3.85 -2.05 33.35
C VAL A 991 5.21 -2.16 34.03
N LEU A 992 6.28 -2.36 33.25
CA LEU A 992 7.67 -2.42 33.72
C LEU A 992 8.46 -1.24 33.15
N VAL A 993 9.13 -0.47 34.01
CA VAL A 993 9.98 0.65 33.59
C VAL A 993 11.46 0.29 33.73
N ARG A 994 12.28 0.64 32.72
CA ARG A 994 13.73 0.39 32.68
C ARG A 994 14.50 1.60 32.15
N ASN A 995 15.82 1.61 32.33
CA ASN A 995 16.75 2.63 31.82
C ASN A 995 16.52 4.06 32.38
N LEU A 996 16.14 4.16 33.66
CA LEU A 996 15.96 5.45 34.33
C LEU A 996 17.28 6.20 34.56
N PRO A 997 17.27 7.55 34.53
CA PRO A 997 18.39 8.38 34.96
C PRO A 997 18.88 8.03 36.38
N PRO A 998 20.21 8.12 36.65
CA PRO A 998 20.76 8.02 37.99
C PRO A 998 20.05 8.98 38.96
N GLY A 999 19.52 8.43 40.06
CA GLY A 999 18.75 9.17 41.06
C GLY A 999 17.23 9.12 40.91
N LEU A 1000 16.70 8.51 39.84
CA LEU A 1000 15.26 8.22 39.67
C LEU A 1000 14.94 6.73 39.85
N SER A 1001 13.71 6.43 40.26
CA SER A 1001 13.19 5.06 40.48
C SER A 1001 11.71 4.97 40.11
N PHE A 1002 11.22 3.77 39.75
CA PHE A 1002 9.80 3.54 39.48
C PHE A 1002 9.11 2.92 40.71
N GLN A 1003 8.17 3.64 41.32
CA GLN A 1003 7.43 3.20 42.50
C GLN A 1003 5.98 3.70 42.45
N GLY A 1004 5.02 2.82 42.78
CA GLY A 1004 3.60 3.20 42.89
C GLY A 1004 2.95 3.71 41.60
N GLY A 1005 3.45 3.28 40.43
CA GLY A 1005 2.98 3.76 39.12
C GLY A 1005 3.65 5.04 38.62
N SER A 1006 4.55 5.65 39.39
CA SER A 1006 5.26 6.87 39.01
C SER A 1006 6.79 6.68 39.01
N ILE A 1007 7.47 7.39 38.10
CA ILE A 1007 8.92 7.60 38.14
C ILE A 1007 9.19 8.78 39.06
N VAL A 1008 9.92 8.57 40.15
CA VAL A 1008 10.19 9.57 41.20
C VAL A 1008 11.65 9.58 41.62
N GLY A 1009 12.15 10.76 42.01
CA GLY A 1009 13.47 10.92 42.61
C GLY A 1009 14.09 12.30 42.36
N THR A 1010 15.42 12.37 42.41
CA THR A 1010 16.20 13.58 42.08
C THR A 1010 17.34 13.15 41.15
N PRO A 1011 17.35 13.56 39.86
CA PRO A 1011 18.35 13.10 38.93
C PRO A 1011 19.70 13.77 39.23
N THR A 1012 20.78 12.99 39.21
CA THR A 1012 22.10 13.42 39.67
C THR A 1012 23.12 13.60 38.56
N THR A 1013 22.77 13.33 37.30
CA THR A 1013 23.73 13.34 36.18
C THR A 1013 23.07 13.82 34.89
N VAL A 1014 23.60 14.90 34.31
CA VAL A 1014 23.21 15.46 33.01
C VAL A 1014 23.28 14.38 31.93
N GLY A 1015 22.28 14.33 31.03
CA GLY A 1015 22.25 13.37 29.93
C GLY A 1015 20.85 13.07 29.41
N ASN A 1016 20.79 12.43 28.25
CA ASN A 1016 19.55 11.94 27.66
C ASN A 1016 19.43 10.44 27.96
N TYR A 1017 18.40 10.06 28.72
CA TYR A 1017 18.15 8.67 29.10
C TYR A 1017 16.87 8.18 28.41
N THR A 1018 17.01 7.27 27.45
CA THR A 1018 15.88 6.61 26.80
C THR A 1018 15.27 5.60 27.77
N VAL A 1019 14.20 6.01 28.44
CA VAL A 1019 13.42 5.19 29.35
C VAL A 1019 12.54 4.24 28.53
N THR A 1020 12.49 2.98 28.93
CA THR A 1020 11.59 1.98 28.32
C THR A 1020 10.45 1.68 29.27
N VAL A 1021 9.22 1.81 28.79
CA VAL A 1021 7.97 1.50 29.50
C VAL A 1021 7.31 0.34 28.78
N ARG A 1022 7.41 -0.86 29.36
CA ARG A 1022 6.83 -2.09 28.80
C ARG A 1022 5.47 -2.35 29.41
N ALA A 1023 4.38 -2.20 28.65
CA ALA A 1023 3.08 -2.72 29.06
C ALA A 1023 2.95 -4.19 28.65
N ILE A 1024 2.27 -4.97 29.49
CA ILE A 1024 2.09 -6.42 29.37
C ILE A 1024 0.60 -6.74 29.55
N ASP A 1025 0.00 -7.51 28.66
CA ASP A 1025 -1.38 -8.02 28.81
C ASP A 1025 -1.48 -9.23 29.77
N ASN A 1026 -2.71 -9.68 30.05
CA ASN A 1026 -2.99 -10.86 30.84
C ASN A 1026 -2.74 -12.20 30.11
N GLN A 1027 -2.23 -12.18 28.88
CA GLN A 1027 -1.96 -13.34 28.02
C GLN A 1027 -0.45 -13.47 27.65
N GLY A 1028 0.39 -12.54 28.09
CA GLY A 1028 1.84 -12.52 27.93
C GLY A 1028 2.38 -11.75 26.71
N ALA A 1029 1.55 -11.07 25.92
CA ALA A 1029 2.07 -10.17 24.88
C ALA A 1029 2.36 -8.77 25.45
N ILE A 1030 3.22 -8.05 24.72
CA ILE A 1030 3.89 -6.85 25.22
C ILE A 1030 3.89 -5.76 24.17
N VAL A 1031 3.94 -4.51 24.63
CA VAL A 1031 4.37 -3.37 23.84
C VAL A 1031 5.41 -2.59 24.64
N ASP A 1032 6.50 -2.22 23.96
CA ASP A 1032 7.51 -1.32 24.52
C ASP A 1032 7.25 0.09 23.99
N GLU A 1033 6.99 1.01 24.91
CA GLU A 1033 7.07 2.43 24.68
C GLU A 1033 8.43 2.97 25.11
N PHE A 1034 8.92 3.99 24.38
CA PHE A 1034 10.18 4.66 24.65
C PHE A 1034 9.95 6.17 24.68
N PHE A 1035 10.47 6.81 25.72
CA PHE A 1035 10.55 8.27 25.81
C PHE A 1035 11.88 8.67 26.45
N VAL A 1036 12.35 9.87 26.19
CA VAL A 1036 13.60 10.40 26.73
C VAL A 1036 13.32 11.22 27.98
N ILE A 1037 14.03 10.93 29.08
CA ILE A 1037 14.23 11.92 30.15
C ILE A 1037 15.56 12.62 29.86
N LYS A 1038 15.48 13.90 29.47
CA LYS A 1038 16.63 14.78 29.30
C LYS A 1038 16.91 15.51 30.60
N VAL A 1039 18.03 15.17 31.25
CA VAL A 1039 18.50 15.82 32.46
C VAL A 1039 19.45 16.96 32.07
N SER A 1040 19.12 18.19 32.44
CA SER A 1040 19.83 19.43 32.07
C SER A 1040 20.45 20.14 33.28
N GLU A 1041 21.38 21.08 33.02
CA GLU A 1041 21.95 21.97 34.02
C GLU A 1041 20.99 23.13 34.36
N SER A 1042 21.03 23.65 35.58
CA SER A 1042 20.16 24.77 36.00
C SER A 1042 20.70 26.12 35.51
N THR A 1043 19.94 26.85 34.69
CA THR A 1043 20.29 28.22 34.22
C THR A 1043 19.25 29.27 34.62
N PRO A 1044 19.63 30.46 35.11
CA PRO A 1044 18.69 31.55 35.41
C PRO A 1044 18.11 32.18 34.14
N MET A 1045 16.81 32.54 34.16
CA MET A 1045 16.14 33.25 33.06
C MET A 1045 15.90 34.73 33.39
N THR A 1046 16.26 35.63 32.46
CA THR A 1046 16.00 37.08 32.56
C THR A 1046 15.45 37.64 31.25
N ALA A 1047 14.51 38.58 31.30
CA ALA A 1047 13.78 39.17 30.16
C ALA A 1047 13.87 40.71 30.14
N ASN A 1048 14.05 41.29 28.96
CA ASN A 1048 13.99 42.74 28.71
C ASN A 1048 12.61 43.18 28.21
N LEU A 1049 12.22 44.43 28.51
CA LEU A 1049 10.91 45.03 28.18
C LEU A 1049 11.06 46.38 27.46
N VAL A 1050 10.21 46.63 26.45
CA VAL A 1050 10.14 47.87 25.64
C VAL A 1050 8.73 48.46 25.71
N PHE A 1051 8.60 49.80 25.72
CA PHE A 1051 7.33 50.51 25.88
C PHE A 1051 6.94 51.32 24.63
N SER A 1052 5.65 51.33 24.27
CA SER A 1052 5.11 52.06 23.12
C SER A 1052 3.80 52.78 23.43
N LEU A 1053 3.71 54.06 23.06
CA LEU A 1053 2.54 54.92 23.20
C LEU A 1053 1.64 54.81 21.96
N PHE A 1054 0.34 54.65 22.20
CA PHE A 1054 -0.71 54.54 21.18
C PHE A 1054 -1.86 55.50 21.47
N LYS A 1055 -2.62 55.88 20.44
CA LYS A 1055 -4.00 56.34 20.57
C LYS A 1055 -4.85 55.20 21.13
N ALA A 1056 -5.63 55.49 22.17
CA ALA A 1056 -6.56 54.54 22.78
C ALA A 1056 -7.72 54.16 21.85
N GLY A 1057 -8.23 52.94 21.98
CA GLY A 1057 -9.33 52.39 21.20
C GLY A 1057 -9.10 50.94 20.79
N GLY A 1058 -10.17 50.31 20.28
CA GLY A 1058 -10.11 48.94 19.76
C GLY A 1058 -9.23 48.77 18.54
N SER A 1059 -8.94 47.53 18.16
CA SER A 1059 -7.97 47.15 17.12
C SER A 1059 -8.12 47.89 15.77
N SER A 1060 -9.33 48.34 15.41
CA SER A 1060 -9.60 49.10 14.18
C SER A 1060 -9.33 50.62 14.29
N SER A 1061 -9.30 51.18 15.50
CA SER A 1061 -9.13 52.62 15.78
C SER A 1061 -7.84 52.96 16.55
N ARG A 1062 -7.21 51.98 17.19
CA ARG A 1062 -5.89 52.08 17.82
C ARG A 1062 -4.84 52.48 16.78
N ARG A 1063 -3.96 53.42 17.13
CA ARG A 1063 -2.87 53.88 16.25
C ARG A 1063 -1.60 54.06 17.06
N PHE A 1064 -0.49 53.49 16.62
CA PHE A 1064 0.84 53.75 17.18
C PHE A 1064 1.16 55.25 17.07
N ILE A 1065 1.69 55.82 18.15
CA ILE A 1065 2.18 57.21 18.18
C ILE A 1065 3.71 57.18 18.14
N ARG A 1066 4.35 56.49 19.09
CA ARG A 1066 5.81 56.30 19.15
C ARG A 1066 6.20 55.24 20.19
N THR A 1067 7.40 54.69 20.05
CA THR A 1067 8.09 54.02 21.17
C THR A 1067 8.49 55.07 22.22
N LEU A 1068 8.40 54.71 23.50
CA LEU A 1068 8.81 55.55 24.62
C LEU A 1068 10.20 55.16 25.10
N ARG A 1069 11.04 56.16 25.37
CA ARG A 1069 12.37 56.03 25.98
C ARG A 1069 12.42 56.82 27.28
N ASP A 1070 13.32 56.46 28.18
CA ASP A 1070 13.56 57.24 29.40
C ASP A 1070 14.05 58.65 29.06
N GLY A 1071 13.46 59.66 29.70
CA GLY A 1071 13.68 61.08 29.44
C GLY A 1071 12.86 61.69 28.30
N ASP A 1072 12.02 60.93 27.58
CA ASP A 1072 11.28 61.44 26.41
C ASP A 1072 10.38 62.64 26.77
N ARG A 1073 10.44 63.71 25.94
CA ARG A 1073 9.56 64.89 26.04
C ARG A 1073 8.67 64.96 24.80
N ILE A 1074 7.36 64.93 24.99
CA ILE A 1074 6.37 64.73 23.93
C ILE A 1074 5.40 65.92 23.93
N SER A 1075 5.37 66.69 22.85
CA SER A 1075 4.44 67.82 22.72
C SER A 1075 3.02 67.33 22.45
N LEU A 1076 2.02 67.88 23.14
CA LEU A 1076 0.62 67.58 22.83
C LEU A 1076 0.12 68.24 21.55
N SER A 1077 0.81 69.22 20.96
CA SER A 1077 0.44 69.75 19.63
C SER A 1077 0.59 68.72 18.51
N SER A 1078 1.48 67.73 18.66
CA SER A 1078 1.58 66.59 17.74
C SER A 1078 0.67 65.40 18.10
N VAL A 1079 -0.14 65.54 19.16
CA VAL A 1079 -1.12 64.52 19.62
C VAL A 1079 -2.57 65.00 19.46
N GLN A 1080 -2.82 66.31 19.60
CA GLN A 1080 -4.15 66.92 19.64
C GLN A 1080 -4.96 66.85 18.33
N THR A 1081 -4.32 66.64 17.18
CA THR A 1081 -5.05 66.43 15.91
C THR A 1081 -5.63 65.02 15.78
N ILE A 1082 -5.26 64.05 16.65
CA ILE A 1082 -5.63 62.64 16.47
C ILE A 1082 -6.23 61.97 17.73
N ALA A 1083 -5.93 62.38 18.97
CA ALA A 1083 -6.55 61.74 20.15
C ALA A 1083 -6.68 62.61 21.42
N THR A 1084 -7.85 62.55 22.06
CA THR A 1084 -8.05 62.96 23.46
C THR A 1084 -7.69 61.86 24.48
N PHE A 1085 -7.50 60.61 24.04
CA PHE A 1085 -7.15 59.46 24.88
C PHE A 1085 -6.00 58.64 24.28
N VAL A 1086 -5.04 58.24 25.13
CA VAL A 1086 -3.85 57.45 24.78
C VAL A 1086 -3.70 56.24 25.70
N ASN A 1087 -2.95 55.22 25.28
CA ASN A 1087 -2.64 54.02 26.06
C ASN A 1087 -1.16 53.62 25.81
N ILE A 1088 -0.56 52.86 26.71
CA ILE A 1088 0.84 52.41 26.62
C ILE A 1088 0.87 50.88 26.64
N PHE A 1089 1.56 50.30 25.67
CA PHE A 1089 1.77 48.86 25.55
C PHE A 1089 3.22 48.51 25.88
N ALA A 1090 3.45 47.28 26.36
CA ALA A 1090 4.79 46.74 26.53
C ALA A 1090 4.99 45.42 25.77
N GLU A 1091 6.20 45.26 25.24
CA GLU A 1091 6.67 44.06 24.55
C GLU A 1091 7.81 43.44 25.35
N SER A 1092 7.84 42.11 25.44
CA SER A 1092 8.90 41.36 26.12
C SER A 1092 9.73 40.54 25.15
N SER A 1093 11.04 40.49 25.40
CA SER A 1093 12.01 39.69 24.66
C SER A 1093 11.98 38.18 25.00
N GLN A 1094 11.11 37.76 25.91
CA GLN A 1094 10.88 36.37 26.30
C GLN A 1094 9.38 36.13 26.44
N ALA A 1095 8.94 34.87 26.31
CA ALA A 1095 7.55 34.50 26.58
C ALA A 1095 7.21 34.71 28.07
N VAL A 1096 6.08 35.38 28.35
CA VAL A 1096 5.60 35.74 29.69
C VAL A 1096 4.13 35.36 29.85
N ASP A 1097 3.72 35.02 31.07
CA ASP A 1097 2.33 34.70 31.39
C ASP A 1097 1.49 35.98 31.50
N ARG A 1098 2.11 37.07 31.99
CA ARG A 1098 1.51 38.41 32.11
C ARG A 1098 2.56 39.49 32.26
N ILE A 1099 2.18 40.73 31.95
CA ILE A 1099 2.93 41.93 32.29
C ILE A 1099 2.17 42.71 33.36
N GLU A 1100 2.84 43.03 34.47
CA GLU A 1100 2.31 43.87 35.56
C GLU A 1100 2.87 45.30 35.41
N PHE A 1101 2.01 46.26 35.09
CA PHE A 1101 2.35 47.67 34.93
C PHE A 1101 2.03 48.50 36.17
N SER A 1102 2.85 49.51 36.43
CA SER A 1102 2.56 50.60 37.36
C SER A 1102 3.08 51.93 36.83
N MET A 1103 2.18 52.90 36.68
CA MET A 1103 2.45 54.26 36.24
C MET A 1103 2.10 55.25 37.35
N THR A 1104 2.97 56.22 37.56
CA THR A 1104 2.80 57.34 38.51
C THR A 1104 3.15 58.65 37.83
N GLY A 1105 2.64 59.79 38.32
CA GLY A 1105 2.76 61.09 37.66
C GLY A 1105 1.46 61.87 37.79
N THR A 1106 1.12 62.70 36.79
CA THR A 1106 -0.18 63.41 36.73
C THR A 1106 -1.36 62.43 36.75
N LYS A 1107 -1.20 61.26 36.10
CA LYS A 1107 -2.09 60.10 36.24
C LYS A 1107 -1.37 58.96 36.95
N VAL A 1108 -2.04 58.36 37.93
CA VAL A 1108 -1.63 57.08 38.54
C VAL A 1108 -2.49 55.96 37.96
N GLN A 1109 -1.86 54.86 37.55
CA GLN A 1109 -2.53 53.66 37.06
C GLN A 1109 -1.68 52.43 37.39
N SER A 1110 -2.29 51.32 37.79
CA SER A 1110 -1.65 50.00 37.74
C SER A 1110 -2.61 49.02 37.06
N PHE A 1111 -2.06 48.08 36.31
CA PHE A 1111 -2.84 47.06 35.60
C PHE A 1111 -1.97 45.83 35.36
N SER A 1112 -2.58 44.66 35.29
CA SER A 1112 -1.89 43.44 34.88
C SER A 1112 -2.61 42.85 33.70
N ASP A 1113 -1.88 42.71 32.60
CA ASP A 1113 -2.41 42.13 31.38
C ASP A 1113 -1.79 40.76 31.15
N ALA A 1114 -2.64 39.76 30.95
CA ALA A 1114 -2.27 38.36 30.72
C ALA A 1114 -2.35 37.96 29.24
N ALA A 1115 -2.77 38.86 28.35
CA ALA A 1115 -2.84 38.62 26.92
C ALA A 1115 -1.98 39.64 26.15
N ALA A 1116 -1.32 39.18 25.10
CA ALA A 1116 -0.63 40.08 24.18
C ALA A 1116 -1.62 40.67 23.15
N PRO A 1117 -1.52 41.95 22.78
CA PRO A 1117 -0.49 42.91 23.19
C PRO A 1117 -0.80 43.54 24.56
N TYR A 1118 0.15 43.44 25.49
CA TYR A 1118 -0.06 43.81 26.89
C TYR A 1118 -0.22 45.33 27.06
N GLY A 1119 -1.39 45.81 27.51
CA GLY A 1119 -1.73 47.22 27.64
C GLY A 1119 -1.88 47.71 29.09
N LEU A 1120 -1.42 48.94 29.39
CA LEU A 1120 -1.55 49.57 30.71
C LEU A 1120 -3.00 49.86 31.14
N PHE A 1121 -3.93 49.95 30.18
CA PHE A 1121 -5.36 50.20 30.40
C PHE A 1121 -6.22 49.16 29.68
N ASP A 1122 -5.81 47.89 29.73
CA ASP A 1122 -6.26 46.84 28.79
C ASP A 1122 -5.99 47.19 27.31
N ASP A 1123 -6.40 46.29 26.42
CA ASP A 1123 -6.24 46.38 24.98
C ASP A 1123 -7.00 47.59 24.37
N ASN A 1124 -8.21 47.88 24.86
CA ASN A 1124 -9.16 48.81 24.25
C ASN A 1124 -9.26 50.15 25.01
N GLY A 1125 -8.89 50.19 26.29
CA GLY A 1125 -8.92 51.37 27.13
C GLY A 1125 -7.78 52.37 26.90
N GLY A 1126 -7.71 53.35 27.81
CA GLY A 1126 -6.70 54.42 27.81
C GLY A 1126 -7.05 55.57 28.75
N PHE A 1127 -6.18 56.59 28.78
CA PHE A 1127 -6.30 57.77 29.64
C PHE A 1127 -6.19 59.08 28.85
N SER A 1128 -6.73 60.16 29.42
CA SER A 1128 -6.55 61.51 28.88
C SER A 1128 -5.07 61.88 28.91
N ALA A 1129 -4.54 62.41 27.81
CA ALA A 1129 -3.14 62.82 27.68
C ALA A 1129 -2.89 64.13 28.45
N GLU A 1130 -2.88 64.05 29.78
CA GLU A 1130 -2.66 65.19 30.67
C GLU A 1130 -1.19 65.66 30.65
N LEU A 1131 -0.96 66.95 30.91
CA LEU A 1131 0.40 67.50 30.92
C LEU A 1131 1.15 67.11 32.20
N GLY A 1132 2.46 66.88 32.07
CA GLY A 1132 3.35 66.56 33.19
C GLY A 1132 4.23 65.34 32.95
N THR A 1133 4.98 64.96 33.98
CA THR A 1133 5.95 63.85 33.94
C THR A 1133 5.35 62.58 34.54
N TYR A 1134 5.54 61.47 33.84
CA TYR A 1134 5.09 60.13 34.18
C TYR A 1134 6.30 59.22 34.38
N LYS A 1135 6.24 58.37 35.39
CA LYS A 1135 7.16 57.25 35.62
C LYS A 1135 6.39 55.96 35.45
N LEU A 1136 6.78 55.14 34.48
CA LEU A 1136 6.18 53.86 34.13
C LEU A 1136 7.15 52.72 34.43
N THR A 1137 6.71 51.76 35.22
CA THR A 1137 7.39 50.49 35.51
C THR A 1137 6.55 49.35 34.96
N ALA A 1138 7.18 48.32 34.40
CA ALA A 1138 6.51 47.05 34.10
C ALA A 1138 7.38 45.84 34.46
N LYS A 1139 6.71 44.76 34.87
CA LYS A 1139 7.29 43.47 35.26
C LYS A 1139 6.79 42.35 34.37
N ALA A 1140 7.71 41.62 33.77
CA ALA A 1140 7.49 40.38 33.05
C ALA A 1140 7.37 39.23 34.05
N ILE A 1141 6.19 38.61 34.15
CA ILE A 1141 5.94 37.49 35.05
C ILE A 1141 5.88 36.18 34.25
N ARG A 1142 6.56 35.14 34.73
CA ARG A 1142 6.41 33.75 34.24
C ARG A 1142 6.47 32.77 35.41
N ALA A 1143 5.55 31.80 35.46
CA ALA A 1143 5.34 30.88 36.57
C ALA A 1143 5.26 31.59 37.94
N ASN A 1144 4.54 32.72 38.01
CA ASN A 1144 4.44 33.63 39.16
C ASN A 1144 5.78 34.22 39.68
N LYS A 1145 6.88 34.11 38.94
CA LYS A 1145 8.15 34.78 39.24
C LYS A 1145 8.36 35.98 38.32
N VAL A 1146 8.90 37.08 38.85
CA VAL A 1146 9.40 38.19 38.02
C VAL A 1146 10.64 37.69 37.28
N ILE A 1147 10.55 37.59 35.96
CA ILE A 1147 11.69 37.25 35.08
C ILE A 1147 12.27 38.49 34.39
N GLY A 1148 11.62 39.66 34.47
CA GLY A 1148 12.15 40.91 33.95
C GLY A 1148 11.44 42.12 34.53
N GLU A 1149 12.14 43.25 34.66
CA GLU A 1149 11.58 44.52 35.12
C GLU A 1149 12.24 45.68 34.37
N SER A 1150 11.44 46.64 33.92
CA SER A 1150 11.92 47.86 33.25
C SER A 1150 11.16 49.07 33.77
N THR A 1151 11.83 50.22 33.85
CA THR A 1151 11.25 51.49 34.30
C THR A 1151 11.75 52.63 33.44
N ILE A 1152 10.83 53.48 32.97
CA ILE A 1152 11.12 54.70 32.21
C ILE A 1152 10.36 55.90 32.78
N THR A 1153 10.83 57.09 32.45
CA THR A 1153 10.22 58.38 32.75
C THR A 1153 10.00 59.15 31.45
N PHE A 1154 8.82 59.73 31.23
CA PHE A 1154 8.53 60.57 30.05
C PHE A 1154 7.64 61.76 30.44
N THR A 1155 7.61 62.82 29.64
CA THR A 1155 6.89 64.08 29.96
C THR A 1155 6.02 64.54 28.79
N LEU A 1156 4.73 64.78 29.04
CA LEU A 1156 3.81 65.41 28.11
C LEU A 1156 3.84 66.95 28.31
N ILE A 1157 4.11 67.72 27.25
CA ILE A 1157 4.31 69.20 27.30
C ILE A 1157 3.34 69.97 26.38
N ALA A 1158 3.08 71.25 26.70
CA ALA A 1158 2.17 72.11 25.96
C ALA A 1158 2.76 72.61 24.63
N GLY A 1159 1.89 72.82 23.64
CA GLY A 1159 2.23 72.85 22.21
C GLY A 1159 3.14 73.93 21.65
N ASN A 1160 3.53 74.95 22.44
CA ASN A 1160 4.23 76.16 21.97
C ASN A 1160 5.64 76.39 22.60
N ALA A 1161 6.23 75.38 23.24
CA ALA A 1161 7.59 75.47 23.78
C ALA A 1161 8.63 75.05 22.74
N ARG A 1162 9.33 76.02 22.11
CA ARG A 1162 10.46 75.78 21.20
C ARG A 1162 11.59 74.99 21.88
N ILE A 1163 12.15 74.01 21.19
CA ILE A 1163 13.42 73.35 21.53
C ILE A 1163 14.28 73.29 20.26
N GLY A 1164 15.39 74.04 20.26
CA GLY A 1164 16.58 73.87 19.41
C GLY A 1164 16.40 73.80 17.88
N GLU A 1165 16.64 74.91 17.18
CA GLU A 1165 16.77 74.95 15.72
C GLU A 1165 18.22 74.61 15.28
N GLU A 1166 18.41 73.46 14.62
CA GLU A 1166 19.38 73.26 13.52
C GLU A 1166 18.58 72.83 12.28
N GLU A 1167 19.12 73.03 11.08
CA GLU A 1167 18.34 73.37 9.88
C GLU A 1167 17.54 72.25 9.16
N ALA A 1168 16.44 72.70 8.54
CA ALA A 1168 15.75 72.20 7.34
C ALA A 1168 14.80 70.97 7.42
N GLU A 1169 13.50 71.25 7.29
CA GLU A 1169 12.43 70.28 7.08
C GLU A 1169 12.40 69.71 5.64
N VAL A 1170 12.00 68.44 5.50
CA VAL A 1170 11.45 67.87 4.25
C VAL A 1170 10.13 67.19 4.57
N VAL A 1171 9.07 67.55 3.84
CA VAL A 1171 7.72 66.99 3.99
C VAL A 1171 7.72 65.52 3.52
N GLU A 1172 7.26 64.58 4.36
CA GLU A 1172 7.08 63.18 3.94
C GLU A 1172 5.99 63.06 2.86
N VAL A 1173 6.38 62.83 1.60
CA VAL A 1173 5.45 62.53 0.51
C VAL A 1173 5.57 61.07 0.10
N TRP A 1174 4.83 60.21 0.80
CA TRP A 1174 4.50 58.87 0.33
C TRP A 1174 3.47 58.98 -0.81
N SER A 1175 3.89 58.85 -2.06
CA SER A 1175 3.01 58.93 -3.24
C SER A 1175 3.09 57.66 -4.07
N ALA A 1176 1.93 57.14 -4.48
CA ALA A 1176 1.79 55.97 -5.34
C ALA A 1176 1.09 56.37 -6.66
N TYR A 1177 1.81 56.32 -7.80
CA TYR A 1177 1.34 56.84 -9.09
C TYR A 1177 1.84 56.01 -10.28
N PRO A 1178 1.02 55.72 -11.32
CA PRO A 1178 -0.41 56.00 -11.41
C PRO A 1178 -1.21 55.10 -10.46
N ASN A 1179 -2.22 55.65 -9.79
CA ASN A 1179 -3.14 54.88 -8.95
C ASN A 1179 -4.56 55.36 -9.26
N PRO A 1180 -5.34 54.63 -10.07
CA PRO A 1180 -5.12 53.24 -10.50
C PRO A 1180 -3.93 52.99 -11.42
N PHE A 1181 -3.34 51.79 -11.29
CA PHE A 1181 -2.26 51.28 -12.14
C PHE A 1181 -2.76 50.18 -13.09
N VAL A 1182 -2.01 49.97 -14.19
CA VAL A 1182 -2.24 48.86 -15.14
C VAL A 1182 -1.20 47.77 -14.93
N SER A 1183 0.06 48.05 -15.25
CA SER A 1183 1.18 47.08 -15.15
C SER A 1183 2.32 47.56 -14.25
N VAL A 1184 2.45 48.88 -14.05
CA VAL A 1184 3.54 49.51 -13.33
C VAL A 1184 2.97 50.55 -12.36
N LEU A 1185 3.53 50.62 -11.16
CA LEU A 1185 3.19 51.59 -10.11
C LEU A 1185 4.46 52.21 -9.53
N LYS A 1186 4.63 53.53 -9.59
CA LYS A 1186 5.75 54.23 -8.95
C LYS A 1186 5.40 54.61 -7.52
N MET A 1187 6.41 54.62 -6.65
CA MET A 1187 6.28 54.80 -5.21
C MET A 1187 7.44 55.63 -4.66
N THR A 1188 7.17 56.86 -4.22
CA THR A 1188 8.19 57.75 -3.65
C THR A 1188 8.39 57.49 -2.15
N LEU A 1189 9.65 57.28 -1.72
CA LEU A 1189 10.03 57.08 -0.32
C LEU A 1189 10.42 58.40 0.39
N PRO A 1190 10.13 58.54 1.70
CA PRO A 1190 10.78 59.53 2.56
C PRO A 1190 12.28 59.28 2.70
N ASP A 1191 13.04 60.30 3.09
CA ASP A 1191 14.51 60.23 3.30
C ASP A 1191 14.94 59.26 4.41
N THR A 1192 14.00 58.85 5.27
CA THR A 1192 14.22 57.87 6.34
C THR A 1192 14.17 56.42 5.87
N TYR A 1193 13.66 56.14 4.65
CA TYR A 1193 13.62 54.79 4.08
C TYR A 1193 14.70 54.66 3.02
N LYS A 1194 15.64 53.74 3.27
CA LYS A 1194 16.73 53.45 2.36
C LYS A 1194 16.26 52.50 1.25
N PRO A 1195 16.44 52.83 -0.05
CA PRO A 1195 16.06 51.98 -1.18
C PRO A 1195 16.61 50.55 -1.09
N GLU A 1196 17.87 50.39 -0.67
CA GLU A 1196 18.60 49.13 -0.61
C GLU A 1196 18.06 48.12 0.42
N SER A 1197 17.28 48.58 1.39
CA SER A 1197 16.71 47.78 2.48
C SER A 1197 15.18 47.89 2.58
N THR A 1198 14.53 48.57 1.62
CA THR A 1198 13.07 48.67 1.55
C THR A 1198 12.51 47.71 0.51
N THR A 1199 11.72 46.74 0.96
CA THR A 1199 10.99 45.79 0.12
C THR A 1199 9.52 46.17 0.00
N PHE A 1200 8.86 45.70 -1.06
CA PHE A 1200 7.43 45.95 -1.32
C PHE A 1200 6.68 44.63 -1.51
N SER A 1201 5.41 44.59 -1.11
CA SER A 1201 4.48 43.49 -1.36
C SER A 1201 3.08 44.00 -1.65
N ILE A 1202 2.38 43.35 -2.59
CA ILE A 1202 0.95 43.54 -2.83
C ILE A 1202 0.19 42.52 -2.00
N VAL A 1203 -0.62 42.98 -1.05
CA VAL A 1203 -1.49 42.16 -0.23
C VAL A 1203 -2.92 42.23 -0.77
N THR A 1204 -3.54 41.07 -0.98
CA THR A 1204 -4.97 40.99 -1.31
C THR A 1204 -5.82 41.34 -0.08
N LEU A 1205 -7.09 41.71 -0.28
CA LEU A 1205 -8.01 41.94 0.84
C LEU A 1205 -8.29 40.67 1.68
N ALA A 1206 -7.90 39.48 1.20
CA ALA A 1206 -7.94 38.21 1.93
C ALA A 1206 -6.63 37.92 2.70
N GLY A 1207 -5.67 38.85 2.74
CA GLY A 1207 -4.41 38.71 3.48
C GLY A 1207 -3.30 37.95 2.75
N PHE A 1208 -3.52 37.53 1.50
CA PHE A 1208 -2.47 36.86 0.71
C PHE A 1208 -1.44 37.90 0.24
N MET A 1209 -0.20 37.76 0.70
CA MET A 1209 0.90 38.69 0.45
C MET A 1209 1.78 38.21 -0.71
N MET A 1210 1.88 39.03 -1.76
CA MET A 1210 2.67 38.76 -2.96
C MET A 1210 3.83 39.76 -3.02
N PRO A 1211 5.09 39.34 -2.80
CA PRO A 1211 6.25 40.21 -2.96
C PRO A 1211 6.30 40.83 -4.36
N VAL A 1212 6.60 42.13 -4.45
CA VAL A 1212 6.79 42.80 -5.75
C VAL A 1212 8.09 42.27 -6.38
N PRO A 1213 8.04 41.57 -7.52
CA PRO A 1213 9.17 40.77 -7.99
C PRO A 1213 10.26 41.60 -8.65
N GLN A 1214 9.95 42.78 -9.18
CA GLN A 1214 10.94 43.75 -9.66
C GLN A 1214 10.59 45.16 -9.21
N VAL A 1215 11.59 45.81 -8.62
CA VAL A 1215 11.56 47.20 -8.17
C VAL A 1215 12.74 47.91 -8.82
N ARG A 1216 12.47 48.88 -9.69
CA ARG A 1216 13.51 49.71 -10.32
C ARG A 1216 13.61 51.03 -9.58
N TRP A 1217 14.76 51.28 -9.00
CA TRP A 1217 15.00 52.49 -8.22
C TRP A 1217 15.58 53.62 -9.08
N GLN A 1218 15.00 54.82 -8.95
CA GLN A 1218 15.61 56.08 -9.40
C GLN A 1218 15.65 57.03 -8.19
N GLY A 1219 16.79 57.06 -7.51
CA GLY A 1219 16.92 57.72 -6.21
C GLY A 1219 15.96 57.11 -5.19
N ARG A 1220 15.02 57.91 -4.67
CA ARG A 1220 13.99 57.49 -3.71
C ARG A 1220 12.67 57.04 -4.35
N GLU A 1221 12.55 57.05 -5.66
CA GLU A 1221 11.37 56.51 -6.36
C GLU A 1221 11.59 55.05 -6.73
N ALA A 1222 10.70 54.17 -6.25
CA ALA A 1222 10.58 52.78 -6.65
C ALA A 1222 9.53 52.64 -7.74
N GLU A 1223 9.94 52.26 -8.93
CA GLU A 1223 9.05 51.80 -10.00
C GLU A 1223 8.80 50.29 -9.83
N LEU A 1224 7.58 49.95 -9.43
CA LEU A 1224 7.13 48.59 -9.13
C LEU A 1224 6.54 47.95 -10.39
N GLU A 1225 7.18 46.92 -10.93
CA GLU A 1225 6.68 46.15 -12.07
C GLU A 1225 5.71 45.07 -11.55
N LEU A 1226 4.41 45.29 -11.76
CA LEU A 1226 3.32 44.49 -11.19
C LEU A 1226 2.64 43.55 -12.22
N ALA A 1227 2.93 43.69 -13.51
CA ALA A 1227 2.46 42.76 -14.54
C ALA A 1227 2.79 41.28 -14.26
N PRO A 1228 3.99 40.90 -13.77
CA PRO A 1228 4.32 39.49 -13.47
C PRO A 1228 3.45 38.87 -12.37
N LEU A 1229 2.81 39.68 -11.52
CA LEU A 1229 1.90 39.19 -10.48
C LEU A 1229 0.50 38.82 -10.99
N GLN A 1230 0.21 39.04 -12.27
CA GLN A 1230 -1.07 38.72 -12.94
C GLN A 1230 -2.32 39.20 -12.16
N LEU A 1231 -2.22 40.36 -11.51
CA LEU A 1231 -3.26 40.89 -10.63
C LEU A 1231 -4.55 41.16 -11.40
N THR A 1232 -5.66 40.58 -10.94
CA THR A 1232 -6.99 40.88 -11.47
C THR A 1232 -7.41 42.30 -11.10
N LYS A 1233 -8.28 42.91 -11.91
CA LYS A 1233 -8.89 44.23 -11.66
C LYS A 1233 -9.51 44.28 -10.25
N GLY A 1234 -9.02 45.17 -9.39
CA GLY A 1234 -9.39 45.16 -7.97
C GLY A 1234 -8.59 46.09 -7.07
N THR A 1235 -9.02 46.18 -5.82
CA THR A 1235 -8.31 46.91 -4.73
C THR A 1235 -7.30 45.99 -4.05
N TYR A 1236 -6.09 46.49 -3.85
CA TYR A 1236 -5.02 45.83 -3.11
C TYR A 1236 -4.36 46.79 -2.11
N LEU A 1237 -3.51 46.25 -1.24
CA LEU A 1237 -2.68 47.00 -0.31
C LEU A 1237 -1.21 46.84 -0.69
N LEU A 1238 -0.52 47.93 -1.03
CA LEU A 1238 0.92 47.97 -1.17
C LEU A 1238 1.54 48.13 0.22
N GLN A 1239 2.17 47.07 0.74
CA GLN A 1239 2.95 47.09 1.97
C GLN A 1239 4.42 47.33 1.67
N THR A 1240 5.08 48.17 2.47
CA THR A 1240 6.54 48.31 2.51
C THR A 1240 7.08 47.62 3.76
N SER A 1241 8.27 47.04 3.67
CA SER A 1241 8.96 46.41 4.80
C SER A 1241 10.45 46.69 4.78
N HIS A 1242 11.00 47.05 5.93
CA HIS A 1242 12.40 47.45 6.12
C HIS A 1242 12.86 46.96 7.51
N PRO A 1243 14.09 46.43 7.69
CA PRO A 1243 14.51 45.79 8.94
C PRO A 1243 14.36 46.68 10.18
N ASP A 1244 14.76 47.95 10.07
CA ASP A 1244 14.82 48.89 11.20
C ASP A 1244 13.66 49.91 11.23
N MET A 1245 12.66 49.79 10.34
CA MET A 1245 11.61 50.81 10.18
C MET A 1245 10.21 50.15 10.12
N PRO A 1246 9.16 50.73 10.73
CA PRO A 1246 7.82 50.11 10.77
C PRO A 1246 7.21 49.92 9.38
N THR A 1247 6.58 48.79 9.09
CA THR A 1247 5.94 48.54 7.79
C THR A 1247 4.88 49.60 7.44
N LYS A 1248 5.01 50.27 6.27
CA LYS A 1248 3.98 51.19 5.76
C LYS A 1248 2.98 50.42 4.89
N VAL A 1249 1.72 50.83 4.85
CA VAL A 1249 0.70 50.24 3.96
C VAL A 1249 -0.08 51.34 3.23
N ILE A 1250 -0.24 51.21 1.92
CA ILE A 1250 -0.94 52.15 1.04
C ILE A 1250 -1.96 51.40 0.18
N LYS A 1251 -3.18 51.95 0.03
CA LYS A 1251 -4.22 51.37 -0.85
C LYS A 1251 -3.94 51.68 -2.32
N VAL A 1252 -3.95 50.65 -3.16
CA VAL A 1252 -3.69 50.74 -4.60
C VAL A 1252 -4.78 50.02 -5.41
N LEU A 1253 -5.05 50.48 -6.63
CA LEU A 1253 -6.15 50.00 -7.46
C LEU A 1253 -5.64 49.53 -8.83
N LYS A 1254 -5.88 48.26 -9.19
CA LYS A 1254 -5.57 47.70 -10.52
C LYS A 1254 -6.74 47.95 -11.48
N GLN A 1255 -6.47 48.67 -12.57
CA GLN A 1255 -7.36 48.77 -13.75
C GLN A 1255 -7.04 47.65 -14.75
N GLU A 1256 -7.77 47.59 -15.86
CA GLU A 1256 -7.55 46.59 -16.93
C GLU A 1256 -6.14 46.67 -17.51
#